data_AF-A0AAV6NYE6-F1
#
_entry.id   AF-A0AAV6NYE6-F1
#
_cell.length_a   1.000
_cell.length_b   1.000
_cell.length_c   1.000
_cell.angle_alpha   90.00
_cell.angle_beta   90.00
_cell.angle_gamma   90.00
#
_symmetry.space_group_name_H-M   'P 1'
#
loop_
_entity.id
_entity.type
_entity.pdbx_description
1 polymer ?
#
loop_
_entity_poly.entity_id
_entity_poly.type
_entity_poly.pdbx_seq_one_letter_code
_entity_poly.pdbx_strand_id
1 'polypeptide(L)'
;MATSGFLLYLLSASSIAILSALYLSSPSSSPSSSFVLSDSLSTDKIWPDLELSWRLVVATVIGFLGSACGTVGGVGGGGIFVPMLTLIIGFDTKSAAAISKCMIMGASSSSVWYNLRVAHPTKDVPIIDHDLALLFQPMLMLGITVGVSLSVVFPYWLITVLIIILFIGTSSRSFFKGIEMWKEETILKKEFAKQSETFVNSRGELLIDVEYDPLIPKEQKTALELMCFNLRWKRTSILLVVWISFLILQVVKNDVAVCSPWYWILFSLQFPVAFAVFGYEARKLYNEHKKRMEAGNLEHICEASIGWTGTHLAFCALCGIVGGTVGGLLGSGGGFVLGPLLLEIGVVPQVASATATFVMMFSSSLSVVEFYLLHRFPIPFALYLTSVSVLAGFWGQFFVRKMIAILRRASLIVFVLSGVIFASAITMGIVGVSKSISMIHNHEFMGFLDFCSSQYTSNYTYPFPRQFSFLGFRRPRRNRGVATAAAAMVLKTELCRFSGAKIYPGRGIRFIRADSQVFLFANSKCKRYFHNKLKPSKLTWTAMYRKQHKKDIAQEAVKKRRRTTKKPYSRSIVGATLEVIQKKRAEKPEVRDAAREAALREIKERIKKTKDEKKAKKAEVTAKTQKTQNKANVGRGAAPKGPKLGGGGGKR
;
A
#
# COMPACT_ATOMS: atom_id res chain seq x y z
N MET A 1 -22.84 30.64 14.10
CA MET A 1 -22.00 31.86 14.11
C MET A 1 -20.49 31.60 14.11
N ALA A 2 -19.96 30.53 14.73
CA ALA A 2 -18.51 30.26 14.78
C ALA A 2 -17.86 29.73 13.47
N THR A 3 -18.65 29.24 12.50
CA THR A 3 -18.14 28.72 11.22
C THR A 3 -17.84 29.83 10.21
N SER A 4 -18.66 30.89 10.16
CA SER A 4 -18.51 31.99 9.20
C SER A 4 -17.23 32.80 9.43
N GLY A 5 -16.89 33.11 10.69
CA GLY A 5 -15.65 33.81 11.04
C GLY A 5 -14.40 32.99 10.77
N PHE A 6 -14.44 31.67 10.99
CA PHE A 6 -13.34 30.77 10.65
C PHE A 6 -13.21 30.55 9.14
N LEU A 7 -14.32 30.55 8.39
CA LEU A 7 -14.31 30.50 6.93
C LEU A 7 -13.63 31.74 6.36
N LEU A 8 -13.98 32.92 6.88
CA LEU A 8 -13.33 34.19 6.55
C LEU A 8 -11.84 34.16 6.90
N TYR A 9 -11.47 33.62 8.07
CA TYR A 9 -10.07 33.46 8.48
C TYR A 9 -9.30 32.47 7.59
N LEU A 10 -9.90 31.35 7.21
CA LEU A 10 -9.28 30.39 6.29
C LEU A 10 -9.10 30.96 4.90
N LEU A 11 -10.12 31.65 4.38
CA LEU A 11 -10.09 32.32 3.08
C LEU A 11 -9.09 33.49 3.08
N SER A 12 -9.01 34.26 4.17
CA SER A 12 -8.02 35.32 4.32
C SER A 12 -6.62 34.75 4.47
N ALA A 13 -6.41 33.72 5.29
CA ALA A 13 -5.11 33.08 5.49
C ALA A 13 -4.63 32.37 4.21
N SER A 14 -5.52 31.71 3.46
CA SER A 14 -5.18 31.12 2.17
C SER A 14 -4.90 32.20 1.13
N SER A 15 -5.68 33.28 1.10
CA SER A 15 -5.44 34.40 0.18
C SER A 15 -4.11 35.09 0.47
N ILE A 16 -3.78 35.29 1.75
CA ILE A 16 -2.49 35.84 2.21
C ILE A 16 -1.34 34.87 1.89
N ALA A 17 -1.52 33.56 2.08
CA ALA A 17 -0.49 32.57 1.72
C ALA A 17 -0.25 32.50 0.21
N ILE A 18 -1.33 32.59 -0.59
CA ILE A 18 -1.26 32.65 -2.06
C ILE A 18 -0.58 33.96 -2.49
N LEU A 19 -1.00 35.11 -1.94
CA LEU A 19 -0.39 36.41 -2.21
C LEU A 19 1.09 36.43 -1.82
N SER A 20 1.45 35.90 -0.65
CA SER A 20 2.84 35.81 -0.18
C SER A 20 3.69 34.90 -1.06
N ALA A 21 3.17 33.74 -1.50
CA ALA A 21 3.87 32.84 -2.41
C ALA A 21 4.07 33.45 -3.81
N LEU A 22 3.10 34.25 -4.28
CA LEU A 22 3.20 35.00 -5.54
C LEU A 22 4.15 36.21 -5.43
N TYR A 23 4.18 36.88 -4.27
CA TYR A 23 5.05 38.03 -4.01
C TYR A 23 6.52 37.61 -3.84
N LEU A 24 6.78 36.48 -3.17
CA LEU A 24 8.11 35.87 -3.05
C LEU A 24 8.67 35.36 -4.40
N SER A 25 7.79 35.14 -5.39
CA SER A 25 8.17 34.68 -6.74
C SER A 25 8.37 35.81 -7.74
N SER A 26 8.07 37.07 -7.37
CA SER A 26 8.23 38.22 -8.27
C SER A 26 9.64 38.81 -8.12
N PRO A 27 10.54 38.70 -9.11
CA PRO A 27 11.80 39.44 -9.08
C PRO A 27 11.48 40.93 -9.30
N SER A 28 12.03 41.78 -8.43
CA SER A 28 11.98 43.23 -8.54
C SER A 28 12.38 43.68 -9.95
N SER A 29 11.46 44.32 -10.66
CA SER A 29 11.63 44.90 -11.98
C SER A 29 12.60 46.07 -11.99
N SER A 30 13.59 46.04 -12.88
CA SER A 30 14.17 47.24 -13.50
C SER A 30 14.42 46.97 -15.00
N PRO A 31 14.17 47.92 -15.92
CA PRO A 31 14.20 47.65 -17.36
C PRO A 31 15.54 48.03 -17.97
N SER A 32 16.15 47.14 -18.75
CA SER A 32 17.04 47.53 -19.84
C SER A 32 17.23 46.39 -20.83
N SER A 33 16.81 46.66 -22.06
CA SER A 33 16.99 45.90 -23.29
C SER A 33 18.46 45.63 -23.63
N SER A 34 18.80 44.39 -23.97
CA SER A 34 19.70 44.10 -25.09
C SER A 34 19.73 42.61 -25.41
N PHE A 35 19.48 42.33 -26.68
CA PHE A 35 19.45 41.06 -27.38
C PHE A 35 20.89 40.56 -27.61
N VAL A 36 21.27 39.38 -27.11
CA VAL A 36 22.44 38.60 -27.62
C VAL A 36 22.19 37.10 -27.48
N LEU A 37 22.31 36.40 -28.61
CA LEU A 37 22.39 34.95 -28.78
C LEU A 37 23.66 34.39 -28.11
N SER A 38 23.55 33.37 -27.27
CA SER A 38 24.61 32.35 -27.13
C SER A 38 24.09 31.11 -26.40
N ASP A 39 24.24 30.00 -27.13
CA ASP A 39 24.06 28.61 -26.75
C ASP A 39 25.03 28.17 -25.62
N SER A 40 24.72 27.03 -25.00
CA SER A 40 25.52 26.19 -24.08
C SER A 40 25.32 26.29 -22.54
N LEU A 41 24.83 25.15 -22.03
CA LEU A 41 25.21 24.46 -20.79
C LEU A 41 24.64 24.97 -19.45
N SER A 42 23.38 24.62 -19.19
CA SER A 42 22.83 24.54 -17.83
C SER A 42 22.26 23.15 -17.55
N THR A 43 22.95 22.34 -16.75
CA THR A 43 22.30 21.26 -15.98
C THR A 43 22.51 21.52 -14.50
N ASP A 44 22.05 22.70 -14.07
CA ASP A 44 21.58 22.88 -12.71
C ASP A 44 20.11 22.49 -12.67
N LYS A 45 19.70 21.87 -11.56
CA LYS A 45 18.36 21.37 -11.34
C LYS A 45 17.40 22.57 -11.17
N ILE A 46 16.95 23.13 -12.28
CA ILE A 46 16.02 24.27 -12.33
C ILE A 46 14.60 23.70 -12.23
N TRP A 47 13.98 23.89 -11.07
CA TRP A 47 12.54 23.70 -10.90
C TRP A 47 11.81 24.72 -11.78
N PRO A 48 10.64 24.41 -12.35
CA PRO A 48 9.85 25.42 -13.04
C PRO A 48 9.51 26.55 -12.07
N ASP A 49 9.62 27.80 -12.52
CA ASP A 49 9.23 28.96 -11.72
C ASP A 49 7.71 28.99 -11.50
N LEU A 50 7.27 29.59 -10.38
CA LEU A 50 5.85 29.67 -10.02
C LEU A 50 5.15 30.74 -10.86
N GLU A 51 4.81 30.37 -12.09
CA GLU A 51 4.05 31.22 -13.00
C GLU A 51 2.58 30.79 -13.06
N LEU A 52 1.68 31.79 -13.16
CA LEU A 52 0.24 31.60 -13.40
C LEU A 52 0.01 31.09 -14.82
N SER A 53 0.26 29.79 -15.01
CA SER A 53 0.00 29.07 -16.25
C SER A 53 -1.32 28.31 -16.19
N TRP A 54 -1.92 28.01 -17.36
CA TRP A 54 -3.12 27.16 -17.43
C TRP A 54 -2.89 25.78 -16.78
N ARG A 55 -1.65 25.27 -16.84
CA ARG A 55 -1.23 24.03 -16.18
C ARG A 55 -1.38 24.13 -14.67
N LEU A 56 -0.96 25.24 -14.06
CA LEU A 56 -1.12 25.49 -12.63
C LEU A 56 -2.62 25.56 -12.26
N VAL A 57 -3.44 26.23 -13.07
CA VAL A 57 -4.89 26.31 -12.85
C VAL A 57 -5.53 24.92 -12.89
N VAL A 58 -5.26 24.12 -13.92
CA VAL A 58 -5.78 22.75 -14.02
C VAL A 58 -5.30 21.88 -12.85
N ALA A 59 -4.02 22.00 -12.49
CA ALA A 59 -3.43 21.32 -11.34
C ALA A 59 -4.12 21.71 -10.02
N THR A 60 -4.49 22.99 -9.84
CA THR A 60 -5.19 23.46 -8.64
C THR A 60 -6.62 22.94 -8.58
N VAL A 61 -7.34 22.87 -9.70
CA VAL A 61 -8.70 22.31 -9.75
C VAL A 61 -8.68 20.82 -9.43
N ILE A 62 -7.79 20.06 -10.07
CA ILE A 62 -7.64 18.62 -9.81
C ILE A 62 -7.14 18.38 -8.38
N GLY A 63 -6.20 19.20 -7.90
CA GLY A 63 -5.70 19.16 -6.53
C GLY A 63 -6.79 19.47 -5.51
N PHE A 64 -7.65 20.44 -5.79
CA PHE A 64 -8.80 20.78 -4.94
C PHE A 64 -9.81 19.63 -4.89
N LEU A 65 -10.24 19.11 -6.04
CA LEU A 65 -11.18 17.99 -6.10
C LEU A 65 -10.60 16.71 -5.47
N GLY A 66 -9.33 16.42 -5.75
CA GLY A 66 -8.62 15.28 -5.19
C GLY A 66 -8.46 15.37 -3.67
N SER A 67 -8.18 16.57 -3.14
CA SER A 67 -8.10 16.82 -1.70
C SER A 67 -9.48 16.72 -1.03
N ALA A 68 -10.51 17.32 -1.62
CA ALA A 68 -11.88 17.29 -1.10
C ALA A 68 -12.42 15.85 -1.02
N CYS A 69 -12.33 15.07 -2.11
CA CYS A 69 -12.77 13.68 -2.11
C CYS A 69 -11.85 12.76 -1.29
N GLY A 70 -10.55 13.04 -1.29
CA GLY A 70 -9.56 12.23 -0.58
C GLY A 70 -9.65 12.38 0.94
N THR A 71 -9.90 13.58 1.47
CA THR A 71 -10.08 13.81 2.91
C THR A 71 -11.34 13.15 3.45
N VAL A 72 -12.41 13.13 2.67
CA VAL A 72 -13.67 12.47 3.01
C VAL A 72 -13.47 10.97 3.27
N GLY A 73 -12.72 10.30 2.40
CA GLY A 73 -12.40 8.88 2.57
C GLY A 73 -11.33 8.61 3.63
N GLY A 74 -10.64 9.63 4.15
CA GLY A 74 -9.46 9.40 5.00
C GLY A 74 -8.25 8.86 4.22
N VAL A 75 -8.17 9.17 2.91
CA VAL A 75 -7.04 8.86 2.01
C VAL A 75 -6.11 10.07 1.80
N GLY A 76 -6.61 11.28 1.98
CA GLY A 76 -5.82 12.52 1.87
C GLY A 76 -5.49 12.95 0.43
N GLY A 77 -6.03 12.29 -0.59
CA GLY A 77 -5.90 12.69 -2.02
C GLY A 77 -4.56 12.35 -2.67
N GLY A 78 -3.63 11.76 -1.92
CA GLY A 78 -2.24 11.53 -2.35
C GLY A 78 -2.06 10.69 -3.61
N GLY A 79 -3.00 9.78 -3.90
CA GLY A 79 -2.96 8.97 -5.13
C GLY A 79 -3.15 9.79 -6.41
N ILE A 80 -3.82 10.94 -6.34
CA ILE A 80 -4.07 11.84 -7.48
C ILE A 80 -2.97 12.91 -7.57
N PHE A 81 -2.43 13.37 -6.43
CA PHE A 81 -1.48 14.47 -6.40
C PHE A 81 -0.18 14.16 -7.16
N VAL A 82 0.38 12.97 -6.98
CA VAL A 82 1.66 12.62 -7.62
C VAL A 82 1.55 12.54 -9.16
N PRO A 83 0.54 11.88 -9.76
CA PRO A 83 0.28 11.97 -11.20
C PRO A 83 0.01 13.40 -11.69
N MET A 84 -0.78 14.16 -10.94
CA MET A 84 -1.12 15.55 -11.30
C MET A 84 0.15 16.42 -11.35
N LEU A 85 0.98 16.36 -10.31
CA LEU A 85 2.21 17.13 -10.20
C LEU A 85 3.24 16.73 -11.27
N THR A 86 3.29 15.45 -11.63
CA THR A 86 4.24 14.93 -12.62
C THR A 86 3.80 15.21 -14.06
N LEU A 87 2.53 14.99 -14.40
CA LEU A 87 2.03 15.15 -15.78
C LEU A 87 1.71 16.59 -16.15
N ILE A 88 1.07 17.33 -15.24
CA ILE A 88 0.53 18.66 -15.56
C ILE A 88 1.60 19.71 -15.31
N ILE A 89 2.21 19.70 -14.12
CA ILE A 89 3.23 20.70 -13.77
C ILE A 89 4.61 20.30 -14.30
N GLY A 90 4.89 19.01 -14.45
CA GLY A 90 6.17 18.52 -14.97
C GLY A 90 7.24 18.29 -13.90
N PHE A 91 6.84 18.17 -12.62
CA PHE A 91 7.80 17.84 -11.56
C PHE A 91 8.35 16.42 -11.70
N ASP A 92 9.60 16.20 -11.29
CA ASP A 92 10.12 14.85 -11.14
C ASP A 92 9.32 14.07 -10.08
N THR A 93 9.18 12.76 -10.26
CA THR A 93 8.33 11.89 -9.44
C THR A 93 8.71 11.94 -7.96
N LYS A 94 10.01 12.08 -7.68
CA LYS A 94 10.57 12.19 -6.33
C LYS A 94 10.17 13.49 -5.62
N SER A 95 10.03 14.57 -6.38
CA SER A 95 9.73 15.92 -5.89
C SER A 95 8.22 16.13 -5.81
N ALA A 96 7.49 15.59 -6.80
CA ALA A 96 6.05 15.47 -6.78
C ALA A 96 5.56 14.68 -5.54
N ALA A 97 6.24 13.57 -5.20
CA ALA A 97 5.95 12.83 -3.98
C ALA A 97 6.15 13.67 -2.71
N ALA A 98 7.17 14.53 -2.67
CA ALA A 98 7.43 15.41 -1.53
C ALA A 98 6.39 16.55 -1.42
N ILE A 99 6.05 17.21 -2.52
CA ILE A 99 4.99 18.25 -2.57
C ILE A 99 3.63 17.65 -2.22
N SER A 100 3.33 16.43 -2.70
CA SER A 100 2.11 15.70 -2.35
C SER A 100 1.96 15.52 -0.83
N LYS A 101 3.05 15.24 -0.10
CA LYS A 101 3.01 15.15 1.38
C LYS A 101 2.63 16.47 2.04
N CYS A 102 3.09 17.59 1.51
CA CYS A 102 2.71 18.93 1.98
C CYS A 102 1.21 19.18 1.76
N MET A 103 0.69 18.77 0.61
CA MET A 103 -0.74 18.86 0.26
C MET A 103 -1.60 17.99 1.18
N ILE A 104 -1.23 16.71 1.38
CA ILE A 104 -1.93 15.76 2.26
C ILE A 104 -1.93 16.27 3.70
N MET A 105 -0.81 16.82 4.18
CA MET A 105 -0.71 17.42 5.51
C MET A 105 -1.73 18.55 5.66
N GLY A 106 -1.77 19.52 4.74
CA GLY A 106 -2.74 20.61 4.80
C GLY A 106 -4.20 20.15 4.76
N ALA A 107 -4.50 19.23 3.84
CA ALA A 107 -5.84 18.64 3.70
C ALA A 107 -6.29 17.90 4.97
N SER A 108 -5.41 17.06 5.53
CA SER A 108 -5.71 16.30 6.75
C SER A 108 -5.81 17.18 7.98
N SER A 109 -4.97 18.22 8.13
CA SER A 109 -5.07 19.17 9.25
C SER A 109 -6.40 19.92 9.28
N SER A 110 -6.88 20.42 8.14
CA SER A 110 -8.19 21.06 8.04
C SER A 110 -9.34 20.11 8.34
N SER A 111 -9.23 18.86 7.86
CA SER A 111 -10.22 17.81 8.09
C SER A 111 -10.28 17.38 9.57
N VAL A 112 -9.12 17.22 10.22
CA VAL A 112 -9.03 16.91 11.66
C VAL A 112 -9.64 18.03 12.48
N TRP A 113 -9.31 19.29 12.16
CA TRP A 113 -9.91 20.44 12.82
C TRP A 113 -11.44 20.44 12.75
N TYR A 114 -12.01 20.11 11.58
CA TYR A 114 -13.45 20.00 11.42
C TYR A 114 -14.03 18.80 12.18
N ASN A 115 -13.38 17.63 12.12
CA ASN A 115 -13.81 16.42 12.83
C ASN A 115 -13.76 16.58 14.35
N LEU A 116 -12.83 17.36 14.90
CA LEU A 116 -12.79 17.66 16.34
C LEU A 116 -14.00 18.46 16.82
N ARG A 117 -14.75 19.14 15.95
CA ARG A 117 -15.95 19.92 16.32
C ARG A 117 -17.25 19.17 16.13
N VAL A 118 -17.15 17.87 15.86
CA VAL A 118 -18.30 17.03 15.53
C VAL A 118 -18.51 15.99 16.62
N ALA A 119 -19.76 15.79 17.02
CA ALA A 119 -20.14 14.71 17.92
C ALA A 119 -20.20 13.36 17.20
N HIS A 120 -19.88 12.30 17.91
CA HIS A 120 -19.98 10.94 17.37
C HIS A 120 -21.45 10.58 17.04
N PRO A 121 -21.70 9.85 15.93
CA PRO A 121 -23.05 9.68 15.39
C PRO A 121 -24.00 8.87 16.28
N THR A 122 -23.49 7.90 17.06
CA THR A 122 -24.33 6.94 17.79
C THR A 122 -24.16 6.94 19.32
N LYS A 123 -23.15 7.63 19.88
CA LYS A 123 -22.77 7.57 21.31
C LYS A 123 -22.05 8.85 21.73
N ASP A 124 -22.04 9.18 23.03
CA ASP A 124 -21.29 10.29 23.62
C ASP A 124 -19.80 9.95 23.83
N VAL A 125 -19.14 9.58 22.75
CA VAL A 125 -17.69 9.28 22.70
C VAL A 125 -17.02 10.17 21.65
N PRO A 126 -15.69 10.37 21.70
CA PRO A 126 -15.00 11.12 20.67
C PRO A 126 -15.10 10.43 19.30
N ILE A 127 -15.26 11.20 18.22
CA ILE A 127 -15.33 10.66 16.84
C ILE A 127 -14.00 10.07 16.36
N ILE A 128 -12.87 10.53 16.91
CA ILE A 128 -11.54 10.01 16.60
C ILE A 128 -11.19 8.92 17.62
N ASP A 129 -10.91 7.71 17.14
CA ASP A 129 -10.43 6.63 17.99
C ASP A 129 -8.92 6.75 18.22
N HIS A 130 -8.58 7.24 19.41
CA HIS A 130 -7.19 7.48 19.79
C HIS A 130 -6.43 6.19 20.15
N ASP A 131 -7.12 5.13 20.60
CA ASP A 131 -6.44 3.84 20.85
C ASP A 131 -6.01 3.22 19.53
N LEU A 132 -6.89 3.30 18.53
CA LEU A 132 -6.61 2.79 17.19
C LEU A 132 -5.54 3.62 16.49
N ALA A 133 -5.56 4.95 16.65
CA ALA A 133 -4.49 5.81 16.16
C ALA A 133 -3.13 5.46 16.80
N LEU A 134 -3.08 5.25 18.13
CA LEU A 134 -1.86 4.84 18.84
C LEU A 134 -1.38 3.43 18.45
N LEU A 135 -2.29 2.53 18.09
CA LEU A 135 -1.95 1.20 17.57
C LEU A 135 -1.30 1.29 16.18
N PHE A 136 -1.85 2.08 15.26
CA PHE A 136 -1.36 2.13 13.88
C PHE A 136 -0.18 3.08 13.67
N GLN A 137 -0.13 4.22 14.38
CA GLN A 137 0.84 5.28 14.13
C GLN A 137 2.31 4.81 14.20
N PRO A 138 2.77 4.07 15.24
CA PRO A 138 4.18 3.69 15.36
C PRO A 138 4.63 2.76 14.21
N MET A 139 3.78 1.80 13.85
CA MET A 139 4.04 0.85 12.76
C MET A 139 4.01 1.53 11.39
N LEU A 140 3.08 2.48 11.19
CA LEU A 140 3.04 3.30 9.99
C LEU A 140 4.29 4.17 9.85
N MET A 141 4.75 4.79 10.93
CA MET A 141 5.95 5.65 10.91
C MET A 141 7.23 4.87 10.61
N LEU A 142 7.37 3.68 11.21
CA LEU A 142 8.45 2.74 10.88
C LEU A 142 8.36 2.29 9.42
N GLY A 143 7.15 2.00 8.93
CA GLY A 143 6.95 1.68 7.52
C GLY A 143 7.40 2.82 6.62
N ILE A 144 7.07 4.08 6.94
CA ILE A 144 7.45 5.24 6.13
C ILE A 144 8.97 5.37 6.01
N THR A 145 9.72 5.23 7.11
CA THR A 145 11.19 5.37 7.07
C THR A 145 11.85 4.27 6.23
N VAL A 146 11.32 3.04 6.30
CA VAL A 146 11.71 1.93 5.41
C VAL A 146 11.33 2.25 3.97
N GLY A 147 10.11 2.73 3.72
CA GLY A 147 9.59 3.07 2.40
C GLY A 147 10.39 4.15 1.68
N VAL A 148 10.72 5.24 2.37
CA VAL A 148 11.57 6.32 1.82
C VAL A 148 12.96 5.77 1.46
N SER A 149 13.53 4.91 2.31
CA SER A 149 14.82 4.26 2.02
C SER A 149 14.74 3.33 0.80
N LEU A 150 13.67 2.53 0.68
CA LEU A 150 13.43 1.67 -0.47
C LEU A 150 13.18 2.46 -1.77
N SER A 151 12.66 3.68 -1.68
CA SER A 151 12.41 4.55 -2.85
C SER A 151 13.69 4.93 -3.60
N VAL A 152 14.84 4.88 -2.90
CA VAL A 152 16.16 5.15 -3.48
C VAL A 152 16.72 3.91 -4.17
N VAL A 153 16.43 2.72 -3.64
CA VAL A 153 17.00 1.44 -4.10
C VAL A 153 16.19 0.85 -5.25
N PHE A 154 14.86 0.93 -5.18
CA PHE A 154 13.98 0.26 -6.12
C PHE A 154 13.89 1.01 -7.45
N PRO A 155 13.98 0.28 -8.58
CA PRO A 155 13.80 0.89 -9.89
C PRO A 155 12.36 1.34 -10.07
N TYR A 156 12.17 2.40 -10.85
CA TYR A 156 10.87 3.04 -11.03
C TYR A 156 9.79 2.07 -11.56
N TRP A 157 10.12 1.21 -12.53
CA TRP A 157 9.17 0.23 -13.07
C TRP A 157 8.65 -0.73 -11.99
N LEU A 158 9.50 -1.15 -11.05
CA LEU A 158 9.11 -2.03 -9.95
C LEU A 158 8.15 -1.32 -9.00
N ILE A 159 8.45 -0.07 -8.65
CA ILE A 159 7.57 0.76 -7.82
C ILE A 159 6.20 0.89 -8.51
N THR A 160 6.16 1.19 -9.82
CA THR A 160 4.90 1.32 -10.56
C THR A 160 4.08 0.04 -10.59
N VAL A 161 4.70 -1.12 -10.79
CA VAL A 161 4.00 -2.42 -10.78
C VAL A 161 3.43 -2.73 -9.39
N LEU A 162 4.20 -2.49 -8.32
CA LEU A 162 3.74 -2.69 -6.94
C LEU A 162 2.55 -1.79 -6.60
N ILE A 163 2.55 -0.54 -7.07
CA ILE A 163 1.42 0.40 -6.90
C ILE A 163 0.17 -0.13 -7.58
N ILE A 164 0.27 -0.52 -8.85
CA ILE A 164 -0.89 -0.96 -9.63
C ILE A 164 -1.54 -2.16 -8.95
N ILE A 165 -0.74 -3.14 -8.54
CA ILE A 165 -1.24 -4.33 -7.83
C ILE A 165 -1.93 -3.93 -6.52
N LEU A 166 -1.30 -3.06 -5.74
CA LEU A 166 -1.84 -2.66 -4.45
C LEU A 166 -3.12 -1.84 -4.60
N PHE A 167 -3.15 -0.84 -5.48
CA PHE A 167 -4.33 0.01 -5.67
C PHE A 167 -5.50 -0.74 -6.31
N ILE A 168 -5.26 -1.63 -7.27
CA ILE A 168 -6.34 -2.48 -7.80
C ILE A 168 -6.87 -3.42 -6.70
N GLY A 169 -5.98 -4.00 -5.89
CA GLY A 169 -6.35 -4.87 -4.77
C GLY A 169 -7.18 -4.15 -3.69
N THR A 170 -6.71 -2.98 -3.22
CA THR A 170 -7.41 -2.21 -2.18
C THR A 170 -8.69 -1.57 -2.71
N SER A 171 -8.69 -1.07 -3.95
CA SER A 171 -9.87 -0.48 -4.57
C SER A 171 -10.98 -1.50 -4.78
N SER A 172 -10.65 -2.67 -5.33
CA SER A 172 -11.63 -3.74 -5.56
C SER A 172 -12.25 -4.23 -4.25
N ARG A 173 -11.42 -4.49 -3.24
CA ARG A 173 -11.90 -4.85 -1.89
C ARG A 173 -12.79 -3.78 -1.28
N SER A 174 -12.37 -2.52 -1.33
CA SER A 174 -13.16 -1.39 -0.81
C SER A 174 -14.49 -1.25 -1.53
N PHE A 175 -14.52 -1.50 -2.86
CA PHE A 175 -15.74 -1.45 -3.65
C PHE A 175 -16.73 -2.54 -3.26
N PHE A 176 -16.26 -3.79 -3.15
CA PHE A 176 -17.11 -4.91 -2.72
C PHE A 176 -17.66 -4.69 -1.31
N LYS A 177 -16.83 -4.22 -0.38
CA LYS A 177 -17.28 -3.86 0.96
C LYS A 177 -18.29 -2.71 0.93
N GLY A 178 -18.09 -1.72 0.06
CA GLY A 178 -19.04 -0.63 -0.19
C GLY A 178 -20.41 -1.15 -0.65
N ILE A 179 -20.44 -2.12 -1.55
CA ILE A 179 -21.68 -2.78 -2.01
C ILE A 179 -22.37 -3.52 -0.86
N GLU A 180 -21.62 -4.25 -0.05
CA GLU A 180 -22.13 -4.97 1.10
C GLU A 180 -22.80 -4.02 2.10
N MET A 181 -22.10 -2.96 2.51
CA MET A 181 -22.67 -1.94 3.40
C MET A 181 -23.87 -1.23 2.78
N TRP A 182 -23.84 -0.94 1.48
CA TRP A 182 -24.99 -0.34 0.79
C TRP A 182 -26.21 -1.26 0.82
N LYS A 183 -26.01 -2.57 0.67
CA LYS A 183 -27.06 -3.57 0.73
C LYS A 183 -27.68 -3.62 2.14
N GLU A 184 -26.84 -3.65 3.17
CA GLU A 184 -27.28 -3.61 4.58
C GLU A 184 -28.06 -2.33 4.91
N GLU A 185 -27.53 -1.16 4.54
CA GLU A 185 -28.23 0.12 4.71
C GLU A 185 -29.57 0.17 3.97
N THR A 186 -29.64 -0.47 2.79
CA THR A 186 -30.89 -0.53 2.01
C THR A 186 -31.92 -1.45 2.68
N ILE A 187 -31.49 -2.54 3.31
CA ILE A 187 -32.37 -3.45 4.06
C ILE A 187 -32.92 -2.73 5.29
N LEU A 188 -32.06 -2.12 6.11
CA LEU A 188 -32.48 -1.35 7.28
C LEU A 188 -33.45 -0.23 6.90
N LYS A 189 -33.18 0.50 5.81
CA LYS A 189 -34.10 1.56 5.35
C LYS A 189 -35.46 1.01 4.92
N LYS A 190 -35.52 -0.19 4.34
CA LYS A 190 -36.78 -0.87 4.00
C LYS A 190 -37.51 -1.36 5.26
N GLU A 191 -36.79 -1.83 6.27
CA GLU A 191 -37.37 -2.22 7.56
C GLU A 191 -37.97 -1.02 8.30
N PHE A 192 -37.25 0.10 8.36
CA PHE A 192 -37.78 1.36 8.92
C PHE A 192 -39.00 1.87 8.14
N ALA A 193 -39.00 1.79 6.81
CA ALA A 193 -40.16 2.16 5.99
C ALA A 193 -41.37 1.26 6.27
N LYS A 194 -41.15 -0.06 6.37
CA LYS A 194 -42.20 -1.01 6.76
C LYS A 194 -42.72 -0.77 8.17
N GLN A 195 -41.85 -0.49 9.14
CA GLN A 195 -42.25 -0.14 10.50
C GLN A 195 -43.09 1.15 10.54
N SER A 196 -42.69 2.17 9.76
CA SER A 196 -43.45 3.40 9.61
C SER A 196 -44.81 3.18 8.94
N GLU A 197 -44.91 2.26 7.97
CA GLU A 197 -46.19 1.87 7.35
C GLU A 197 -47.05 1.05 8.31
N THR A 198 -46.48 0.15 9.12
CA THR A 198 -47.24 -0.61 10.13
C THR A 198 -47.72 0.23 11.31
N PHE A 199 -47.09 1.38 11.57
CA PHE A 199 -47.55 2.35 12.57
C PHE A 199 -48.81 3.11 12.10
N VAL A 200 -49.08 3.12 10.79
CA VAL A 200 -50.32 3.65 10.20
C VAL A 200 -51.25 2.46 9.95
N ASN A 201 -52.07 2.13 10.94
CA ASN A 201 -52.99 0.99 10.80
C ASN A 201 -54.15 1.31 9.82
N SER A 202 -54.79 0.27 9.32
CA SER A 202 -55.78 0.24 8.21
C SER A 202 -57.07 1.07 8.38
N ARG A 203 -57.17 1.90 9.42
CA ARG A 203 -58.25 2.88 9.65
C ARG A 203 -57.83 4.34 9.52
N GLY A 204 -56.56 4.63 9.21
CA GLY A 204 -56.08 6.01 9.07
C GLY A 204 -56.03 6.79 10.39
N GLU A 205 -56.15 6.12 11.54
CA GLU A 205 -55.93 6.76 12.84
C GLU A 205 -54.43 6.80 13.15
N LEU A 206 -53.95 8.02 13.30
CA LEU A 206 -52.61 8.38 13.71
C LEU A 206 -52.48 8.05 15.19
N LEU A 207 -51.92 6.88 15.50
CA LEU A 207 -51.58 6.52 16.87
C LEU A 207 -50.51 7.52 17.31
N ILE A 208 -50.87 8.40 18.24
CA ILE A 208 -50.02 9.47 18.77
C ILE A 208 -48.70 8.82 19.18
N ASP A 209 -47.66 9.08 18.40
CA ASP A 209 -46.31 8.79 18.82
C ASP A 209 -46.11 9.68 20.05
N VAL A 210 -45.84 9.03 21.19
CA VAL A 210 -45.13 9.71 22.26
C VAL A 210 -43.89 10.24 21.55
N GLU A 211 -43.88 11.54 21.28
CA GLU A 211 -42.72 12.24 20.77
C GLU A 211 -41.57 11.78 21.66
N TYR A 212 -40.71 10.92 21.11
CA TYR A 212 -39.48 10.53 21.75
C TYR A 212 -38.57 11.75 21.66
N ASP A 213 -38.92 12.76 22.45
CA ASP A 213 -37.96 13.66 22.99
C ASP A 213 -36.95 12.78 23.73
N PRO A 214 -35.67 12.74 23.33
CA PRO A 214 -34.68 12.11 24.16
C PRO A 214 -34.77 12.75 25.55
N LEU A 215 -35.18 11.97 26.55
CA LEU A 215 -35.28 12.31 27.98
C LEU A 215 -33.94 12.68 28.64
N ILE A 216 -32.94 13.04 27.83
CA ILE A 216 -31.74 13.73 28.22
C ILE A 216 -31.71 14.96 27.30
N PRO A 217 -31.84 16.19 27.82
CA PRO A 217 -31.46 17.35 27.04
C PRO A 217 -30.04 17.06 26.55
N LYS A 218 -29.83 16.90 25.23
CA LYS A 218 -28.47 16.96 24.70
C LYS A 218 -28.01 18.36 25.05
N GLU A 219 -27.30 18.50 26.16
CA GLU A 219 -26.57 19.71 26.49
C GLU A 219 -25.89 20.12 25.20
N GLN A 220 -26.26 21.29 24.69
CA GLN A 220 -25.75 21.78 23.44
C GLN A 220 -24.32 22.24 23.71
N LYS A 221 -23.43 21.26 23.87
CA LYS A 221 -22.03 21.44 24.21
C LYS A 221 -21.46 22.42 23.23
N THR A 222 -20.88 23.48 23.78
CA THR A 222 -20.30 24.57 23.01
C THR A 222 -19.24 23.98 22.07
N ALA A 223 -19.06 24.55 20.87
CA ALA A 223 -18.09 24.00 19.90
C ALA A 223 -16.66 23.83 20.47
N LEU A 224 -16.31 24.63 21.47
CA LEU A 224 -15.03 24.58 22.19
C LEU A 224 -14.99 23.43 23.20
N GLU A 225 -16.08 23.17 23.93
CA GLU A 225 -16.22 22.02 24.82
C GLU A 225 -16.19 20.71 24.04
N LEU A 226 -16.85 20.65 22.88
CA LEU A 226 -16.81 19.50 22.00
C LEU A 226 -15.39 19.25 21.47
N MET A 227 -14.66 20.32 21.14
CA MET A 227 -13.27 20.22 20.70
C MET A 227 -12.36 19.70 21.80
N CYS A 228 -12.48 20.20 23.03
CA CYS A 228 -11.72 19.70 24.19
C CYS A 228 -12.09 18.26 24.57
N PHE A 229 -13.37 17.89 24.46
CA PHE A 229 -13.83 16.52 24.70
C PHE A 229 -13.31 15.54 23.65
N ASN A 230 -13.39 15.93 22.37
CA ASN A 230 -12.88 15.13 21.26
C ASN A 230 -11.36 15.01 21.29
N LEU A 231 -10.66 16.07 21.72
CA LEU A 231 -9.22 16.08 21.86
C LEU A 231 -8.81 15.51 23.22
N ARG A 232 -8.68 14.18 23.31
CA ARG A 232 -8.20 13.52 24.54
C ARG A 232 -6.73 13.81 24.78
N TRP A 233 -6.42 14.96 25.39
CA TRP A 233 -5.08 15.48 25.63
C TRP A 233 -4.09 14.44 26.16
N LYS A 234 -4.50 13.58 27.12
CA LYS A 234 -3.63 12.52 27.64
C LYS A 234 -3.13 11.57 26.53
N ARG A 235 -4.02 11.11 25.64
CA ARG A 235 -3.69 10.16 24.57
C ARG A 235 -3.04 10.85 23.38
N THR A 236 -3.51 12.05 23.03
CA THR A 236 -2.90 12.87 21.99
C THR A 236 -1.46 13.28 22.36
N SER A 237 -1.20 13.55 23.64
CA SER A 237 0.16 13.82 24.13
C SER A 237 1.09 12.62 23.96
N ILE A 238 0.64 11.40 24.23
CA ILE A 238 1.45 10.19 24.01
C ILE A 238 1.79 10.07 22.51
N LEU A 239 0.80 10.24 21.64
CA LEU A 239 0.99 10.20 20.19
C LEU A 239 2.01 11.26 19.72
N LEU A 240 1.90 12.48 20.27
CA LEU A 240 2.80 13.58 19.95
C LEU A 240 4.23 13.32 20.46
N VAL A 241 4.40 12.72 21.64
CA VAL A 241 5.72 12.32 22.16
C VAL A 241 6.36 11.26 21.27
N VAL A 242 5.61 10.24 20.84
CA VAL A 242 6.10 9.23 19.89
C VAL A 242 6.49 9.89 18.57
N TRP A 243 5.66 10.79 18.07
CA TRP A 243 5.94 11.56 16.85
C TRP A 243 7.23 12.38 16.96
N ILE A 244 7.38 13.17 18.03
CA ILE A 244 8.59 13.97 18.30
C ILE A 244 9.82 13.07 18.40
N SER A 245 9.73 11.93 19.10
CA SER A 245 10.85 11.00 19.25
C SER A 245 11.36 10.52 17.89
N PHE A 246 10.47 10.12 16.98
CA PHE A 246 10.87 9.73 15.62
C PHE A 246 11.39 10.91 14.81
N LEU A 247 10.80 12.10 14.94
CA LEU A 247 11.28 13.31 14.27
C LEU A 247 12.72 13.63 14.70
N ILE A 248 13.01 13.60 16.00
CA ILE A 248 14.36 13.80 16.53
C ILE A 248 15.32 12.75 15.95
N LEU A 249 14.93 11.47 15.96
CA LEU A 249 15.76 10.41 15.38
C LEU A 249 16.02 10.64 13.88
N GLN A 250 15.04 11.15 13.12
CA GLN A 250 15.20 11.47 11.70
C GLN A 250 16.10 12.68 11.46
N VAL A 251 15.95 13.74 12.26
CA VAL A 251 16.80 14.95 12.20
C VAL A 251 18.26 14.57 12.48
N VAL A 252 18.51 13.85 13.58
CA VAL A 252 19.86 13.39 13.95
C VAL A 252 20.44 12.44 12.91
N LYS A 253 19.61 11.57 12.30
CA LYS A 253 20.04 10.69 11.21
C LYS A 253 20.53 11.47 9.99
N ASN A 254 19.95 12.64 9.71
CA ASN A 254 20.31 13.44 8.54
C ASN A 254 21.72 14.04 8.63
N ASP A 255 22.20 14.35 9.83
CA ASP A 255 23.55 14.90 10.05
C ASP A 255 24.67 13.85 9.97
N VAL A 256 24.31 12.56 9.91
CA VAL A 256 25.26 11.44 9.88
C VAL A 256 25.51 10.98 8.45
N ALA A 257 26.79 10.75 8.12
CA ALA A 257 27.18 10.23 6.81
C ALA A 257 26.44 8.93 6.45
N VAL A 258 25.87 8.89 5.24
CA VAL A 258 25.12 7.74 4.71
C VAL A 258 26.03 6.51 4.68
N CYS A 259 25.48 5.37 5.12
CA CYS A 259 26.20 4.10 5.28
C CYS A 259 27.31 4.08 6.35
N SER A 260 27.38 5.07 7.24
CA SER A 260 28.16 4.98 8.49
C SER A 260 27.54 3.95 9.45
N PRO A 261 28.32 3.28 10.32
CA PRO A 261 27.77 2.45 11.40
C PRO A 261 26.73 3.21 12.24
N TRP A 262 26.96 4.49 12.49
CA TRP A 262 26.04 5.37 13.22
C TRP A 262 24.70 5.57 12.52
N TYR A 263 24.69 5.63 11.18
CA TYR A 263 23.46 5.72 10.40
C TYR A 263 22.59 4.48 10.61
N TRP A 264 23.20 3.28 10.56
CA TRP A 264 22.49 2.02 10.78
C TRP A 264 22.03 1.83 12.21
N ILE A 265 22.78 2.34 13.20
CA ILE A 265 22.36 2.36 14.60
C ILE A 265 21.11 3.24 14.77
N LEU A 266 21.13 4.48 14.28
CA LEU A 266 19.99 5.40 14.37
C LEU A 266 18.76 4.89 13.61
N PHE A 267 18.97 4.24 12.46
CA PHE A 267 17.90 3.56 11.72
C PHE A 267 17.33 2.38 12.51
N SER A 268 18.20 1.55 13.08
CA SER A 268 17.80 0.37 13.86
C SER A 268 17.10 0.76 15.17
N LEU A 269 17.44 1.92 15.76
CA LEU A 269 16.83 2.43 16.99
C LEU A 269 15.34 2.79 16.82
N GLN A 270 14.87 3.02 15.60
CA GLN A 270 13.44 3.26 15.34
C GLN A 270 12.57 2.01 15.54
N PHE A 271 13.13 0.81 15.32
CA PHE A 271 12.42 -0.46 15.47
C PHE A 271 12.01 -0.75 16.93
N PRO A 272 12.91 -0.74 17.93
CA PRO A 272 12.53 -1.01 19.31
C PRO A 272 11.56 0.05 19.84
N VAL A 273 11.71 1.33 19.47
CA VAL A 273 10.74 2.38 19.86
C VAL A 273 9.36 2.07 19.28
N ALA A 274 9.26 1.73 17.99
CA ALA A 274 7.98 1.38 17.36
C ALA A 274 7.33 0.15 18.03
N PHE A 275 8.09 -0.93 18.17
CA PHE A 275 7.60 -2.19 18.71
C PHE A 275 7.26 -2.11 20.20
N ALA A 276 7.98 -1.30 20.97
CA ALA A 276 7.68 -1.09 22.38
C ALA A 276 6.33 -0.38 22.56
N VAL A 277 6.10 0.73 21.84
CA VAL A 277 4.83 1.47 21.91
C VAL A 277 3.68 0.62 21.39
N PHE A 278 3.87 -0.04 20.24
CA PHE A 278 2.87 -0.94 19.68
C PHE A 278 2.55 -2.12 20.62
N GLY A 279 3.57 -2.76 21.19
CA GLY A 279 3.41 -3.88 22.10
C GLY A 279 2.70 -3.49 23.39
N TYR A 280 3.00 -2.30 23.93
CA TYR A 280 2.31 -1.74 25.09
C TYR A 280 0.81 -1.54 24.81
N GLU A 281 0.47 -0.84 23.72
CA GLU A 281 -0.94 -0.59 23.37
C GLU A 281 -1.66 -1.88 22.98
N ALA A 282 -1.03 -2.77 22.22
CA ALA A 282 -1.58 -4.07 21.87
C ALA A 282 -1.90 -4.92 23.11
N ARG A 283 -1.00 -4.95 24.11
CA ARG A 283 -1.21 -5.68 25.36
C ARG A 283 -2.32 -5.06 26.20
N LYS A 284 -2.36 -3.73 26.28
CA LYS A 284 -3.44 -2.99 26.95
C LYS A 284 -4.80 -3.31 26.33
N LEU A 285 -4.91 -3.24 25.01
CA LEU A 285 -6.15 -3.49 24.27
C LEU A 285 -6.59 -4.96 24.37
N TYR A 286 -5.64 -5.90 24.34
CA TYR A 286 -5.90 -7.33 24.55
C TYR A 286 -6.41 -7.60 25.98
N ASN A 287 -5.76 -7.04 27.00
CA ASN A 287 -6.18 -7.22 28.39
C ASN A 287 -7.55 -6.59 28.66
N GLU A 288 -7.83 -5.42 28.10
CA GLU A 288 -9.11 -4.74 28.23
C GLU A 288 -10.23 -5.50 27.51
N HIS A 289 -9.95 -6.11 26.36
CA HIS A 289 -10.87 -7.03 25.71
C HIS A 289 -11.14 -8.28 26.56
N LYS A 290 -10.09 -8.91 27.10
CA LYS A 290 -10.22 -10.09 27.96
C LYS A 290 -11.08 -9.81 29.20
N LYS A 291 -10.85 -8.68 29.88
CA LYS A 291 -11.66 -8.25 31.04
C LYS A 291 -13.14 -8.04 30.68
N ARG A 292 -13.42 -7.49 29.50
CA ARG A 292 -14.81 -7.32 29.02
C ARG A 292 -15.49 -8.67 28.74
N MET A 293 -14.76 -9.63 28.19
CA MET A 293 -15.28 -10.98 27.97
C MET A 293 -15.53 -11.73 29.30
N GLU A 294 -14.68 -11.50 30.31
CA GLU A 294 -14.80 -12.11 31.64
C GLU A 294 -15.92 -11.50 32.50
N ALA A 295 -16.22 -10.21 32.33
CA ALA A 295 -17.22 -9.50 33.13
C ALA A 295 -18.68 -9.82 32.74
N GLY A 296 -18.92 -10.57 31.65
CA GLY A 296 -20.26 -10.94 31.17
C GLY A 296 -21.16 -9.76 30.76
N ASN A 297 -20.71 -8.52 30.94
CA ASN A 297 -21.47 -7.33 30.65
C ASN A 297 -21.34 -7.02 29.15
N LEU A 298 -22.36 -7.40 28.38
CA LEU A 298 -22.55 -7.02 26.97
C LEU A 298 -22.99 -5.55 26.86
N GLU A 299 -22.66 -4.69 27.82
CA GLU A 299 -22.87 -3.25 27.68
C GLU A 299 -21.86 -2.71 26.66
N HIS A 300 -22.40 -2.56 25.45
CA HIS A 300 -21.75 -2.11 24.25
C HIS A 300 -21.01 -0.78 24.47
N ILE A 301 -19.68 -0.80 24.43
CA ILE A 301 -18.88 0.36 24.05
C ILE A 301 -18.53 0.19 22.56
N CYS A 302 -19.21 0.99 21.73
CA CYS A 302 -19.13 1.10 20.26
C CYS A 302 -19.54 -0.12 19.40
N GLU A 303 -20.28 0.13 18.31
CA GLU A 303 -20.80 -0.85 17.32
C GLU A 303 -19.75 -1.67 16.58
N ALA A 304 -18.45 -1.44 16.79
CA ALA A 304 -17.41 -2.29 16.24
C ALA A 304 -17.12 -3.41 17.24
N SER A 305 -17.67 -4.61 17.01
CA SER A 305 -17.31 -5.83 17.76
C SER A 305 -15.87 -6.25 17.39
N ILE A 306 -14.87 -5.45 17.77
CA ILE A 306 -13.48 -5.80 17.52
C ILE A 306 -13.10 -6.84 18.58
N GLY A 307 -13.22 -8.10 18.19
CA GLY A 307 -12.61 -9.21 18.91
C GLY A 307 -11.09 -9.06 18.80
N TRP A 308 -10.46 -8.44 19.80
CA TRP A 308 -9.01 -8.24 19.79
C TRP A 308 -8.31 -9.56 20.06
N THR A 309 -8.13 -10.36 19.01
CA THR A 309 -7.31 -11.57 19.02
C THR A 309 -5.87 -11.22 18.64
N GLY A 310 -4.91 -12.07 19.06
CA GLY A 310 -3.51 -11.90 18.69
C GLY A 310 -3.27 -11.88 17.18
N THR A 311 -4.10 -12.60 16.40
CA THR A 311 -4.03 -12.60 14.93
C THR A 311 -4.49 -11.28 14.33
N HIS A 312 -5.56 -10.67 14.84
CA HIS A 312 -6.00 -9.33 14.40
C HIS A 312 -4.98 -8.25 14.73
N LEU A 313 -4.35 -8.32 15.91
CA LEU A 313 -3.28 -7.39 16.30
C LEU A 313 -2.03 -7.54 15.40
N ALA A 314 -1.60 -8.78 15.13
CA ALA A 314 -0.49 -9.04 14.22
C ALA A 314 -0.80 -8.57 12.79
N PHE A 315 -2.03 -8.76 12.33
CA PHE A 315 -2.51 -8.25 11.04
C PHE A 315 -2.46 -6.72 11.01
N CYS A 316 -2.91 -6.03 12.07
CA CYS A 316 -2.82 -4.57 12.16
C CYS A 316 -1.36 -4.07 12.11
N ALA A 317 -0.43 -4.75 12.78
CA ALA A 317 1.00 -4.42 12.72
C ALA A 317 1.53 -4.53 11.28
N LEU A 318 1.24 -5.65 10.61
CA LEU A 318 1.68 -5.90 9.24
C LEU A 318 1.08 -4.90 8.25
N CYS A 319 -0.22 -4.61 8.36
CA CYS A 319 -0.88 -3.59 7.55
C CYS A 319 -0.35 -2.19 7.83
N GLY A 320 0.02 -1.87 9.07
CA GLY A 320 0.70 -0.62 9.42
C GLY A 320 2.06 -0.49 8.74
N ILE A 321 2.90 -1.52 8.79
CA ILE A 321 4.22 -1.51 8.12
C ILE A 321 4.06 -1.44 6.60
N VAL A 322 3.16 -2.23 6.01
CA VAL A 322 2.90 -2.21 4.57
C VAL A 322 2.31 -0.87 4.12
N GLY A 323 1.33 -0.33 4.87
CA GLY A 323 0.75 0.97 4.60
C GLY A 323 1.75 2.11 4.73
N GLY A 324 2.67 2.01 5.70
CA GLY A 324 3.74 2.97 5.90
C GLY A 324 4.79 2.90 4.79
N THR A 325 5.26 1.70 4.44
CA THR A 325 6.27 1.50 3.37
C THR A 325 5.77 2.02 2.04
N VAL A 326 4.53 1.72 1.68
CA VAL A 326 3.90 2.23 0.47
C VAL A 326 3.67 3.74 0.60
N GLY A 327 3.17 4.24 1.74
CA GLY A 327 3.01 5.68 1.98
C GLY A 327 4.33 6.48 1.93
N GLY A 328 5.47 5.86 2.25
CA GLY A 328 6.82 6.43 2.13
C GLY A 328 7.35 6.37 0.70
N LEU A 329 7.13 5.26 -0.01
CA LEU A 329 7.50 5.09 -1.43
C LEU A 329 6.74 6.04 -2.35
N LEU A 330 5.45 6.26 -2.08
CA LEU A 330 4.53 6.92 -3.01
C LEU A 330 4.29 8.39 -2.73
N GLY A 331 4.63 8.89 -1.54
CA GLY A 331 4.23 10.25 -1.17
C GLY A 331 2.73 10.40 -0.89
N SER A 332 1.95 9.31 -0.77
CA SER A 332 0.49 9.34 -0.65
C SER A 332 -0.07 9.40 0.78
N GLY A 333 0.78 9.25 1.81
CA GLY A 333 0.37 9.17 3.22
C GLY A 333 -0.29 7.82 3.52
N GLY A 334 0.01 7.17 4.66
CA GLY A 334 -0.45 5.78 4.91
C GLY A 334 -1.98 5.57 5.00
N GLY A 335 -2.77 6.64 4.93
CA GLY A 335 -4.22 6.60 5.11
C GLY A 335 -5.01 5.86 4.04
N PHE A 336 -4.49 5.75 2.80
CA PHE A 336 -5.19 4.98 1.76
C PHE A 336 -5.23 3.47 2.03
N VAL A 337 -4.29 2.94 2.82
CA VAL A 337 -4.35 1.56 3.33
C VAL A 337 -5.18 1.51 4.61
N LEU A 338 -5.03 2.52 5.47
CA LEU A 338 -5.69 2.54 6.76
C LEU A 338 -7.22 2.68 6.64
N GLY A 339 -7.73 3.51 5.73
CA GLY A 339 -9.18 3.70 5.55
C GLY A 339 -9.94 2.38 5.29
N PRO A 340 -9.62 1.63 4.22
CA PRO A 340 -10.20 0.31 3.97
C PRO A 340 -10.00 -0.68 5.12
N LEU A 341 -8.82 -0.68 5.76
CA LEU A 341 -8.50 -1.57 6.86
C LEU A 341 -9.37 -1.33 8.10
N LEU A 342 -9.58 -0.06 8.46
CA LEU A 342 -10.46 0.32 9.57
C LEU A 342 -11.90 -0.14 9.32
N LEU A 343 -12.36 -0.04 8.08
CA LEU A 343 -13.64 -0.59 7.68
C LEU A 343 -13.65 -2.11 7.78
N GLU A 344 -12.60 -2.82 7.34
CA GLU A 344 -12.46 -4.29 7.50
C GLU A 344 -12.57 -4.74 8.95
N ILE A 345 -12.02 -3.98 9.88
CA ILE A 345 -12.09 -4.23 11.33
C ILE A 345 -13.51 -3.98 11.91
N GLY A 346 -14.43 -3.45 11.11
CA GLY A 346 -15.82 -3.19 11.51
C GLY A 346 -16.02 -1.81 12.14
N VAL A 347 -15.08 -0.89 11.97
CA VAL A 347 -15.23 0.49 12.45
C VAL A 347 -16.24 1.23 11.56
N VAL A 348 -17.14 1.98 12.19
CA VAL A 348 -18.12 2.83 11.49
C VAL A 348 -17.41 3.76 10.51
N PRO A 349 -17.88 3.92 9.25
CA PRO A 349 -17.16 4.67 8.21
C PRO A 349 -16.77 6.10 8.58
N GLN A 350 -17.61 6.80 9.36
CA GLN A 350 -17.32 8.16 9.81
C GLN A 350 -16.14 8.21 10.81
N VAL A 351 -16.09 7.27 11.76
CA VAL A 351 -15.02 7.13 12.75
C VAL A 351 -13.74 6.66 12.08
N ALA A 352 -13.85 5.71 11.13
CA ALA A 352 -12.73 5.23 10.33
C ALA A 352 -12.07 6.36 9.53
N SER A 353 -12.87 7.18 8.82
CA SER A 353 -12.37 8.34 8.08
C SER A 353 -11.73 9.38 9.01
N ALA A 354 -12.39 9.74 10.13
CA ALA A 354 -11.85 10.71 11.08
C ALA A 354 -10.52 10.23 11.69
N THR A 355 -10.44 8.96 12.10
CA THR A 355 -9.23 8.35 12.66
C THR A 355 -8.11 8.25 11.63
N ALA A 356 -8.43 7.88 10.38
CA ALA A 356 -7.44 7.83 9.29
C ALA A 356 -6.89 9.23 8.96
N THR A 357 -7.74 10.27 8.89
CA THR A 357 -7.27 11.66 8.69
C THR A 357 -6.37 12.15 9.82
N PHE A 358 -6.66 11.76 11.06
CA PHE A 358 -5.83 12.09 12.21
C PHE A 358 -4.43 11.44 12.13
N VAL A 359 -4.36 10.14 11.86
CA VAL A 359 -3.10 9.41 11.65
C VAL A 359 -2.32 9.94 10.43
N MET A 360 -3.03 10.32 9.36
CA MET A 360 -2.42 10.94 8.18
C MET A 360 -1.76 12.29 8.46
N MET A 361 -2.35 13.11 9.33
CA MET A 361 -1.79 14.41 9.69
C MET A 361 -0.39 14.25 10.31
N PHE A 362 -0.25 13.36 11.30
CA PHE A 362 1.04 13.10 11.96
C PHE A 362 2.04 12.39 11.05
N SER A 363 1.58 11.39 10.28
CA SER A 363 2.48 10.64 9.39
C SER A 363 2.98 11.48 8.21
N SER A 364 2.16 12.38 7.67
CA SER A 364 2.54 13.26 6.58
C SER A 364 3.43 14.41 7.04
N SER A 365 3.21 14.97 8.24
CA SER A 365 4.07 16.03 8.78
C SER A 365 5.53 15.58 8.99
N LEU A 366 5.76 14.32 9.39
CA LEU A 366 7.12 13.74 9.43
C LEU A 366 7.75 13.67 8.05
N SER A 367 7.01 13.16 7.07
CA SER A 367 7.51 13.07 5.69
C SER A 367 7.83 14.46 5.13
N VAL A 368 7.04 15.49 5.45
CA VAL A 368 7.33 16.88 5.03
C VAL A 368 8.66 17.35 5.61
N VAL A 369 8.91 17.14 6.91
CA VAL A 369 10.19 17.49 7.55
C VAL A 369 11.34 16.70 6.94
N GLU A 370 11.18 15.39 6.73
CA GLU A 370 12.20 14.54 6.11
C GLU A 370 12.54 15.02 4.69
N PHE A 371 11.54 15.32 3.85
CA PHE A 371 11.78 15.81 2.48
C PHE A 371 12.29 17.25 2.44
N TYR A 372 11.97 18.06 3.44
CA TYR A 372 12.51 19.42 3.60
C TYR A 372 14.00 19.36 3.92
N LEU A 373 14.42 18.50 4.87
CA LEU A 373 15.84 18.28 5.20
C LEU A 373 16.62 17.70 4.02
N LEU A 374 15.96 16.94 3.14
CA LEU A 374 16.55 16.44 1.89
C LEU A 374 16.54 17.47 0.74
N HIS A 375 16.08 18.71 0.96
CA HIS A 375 15.94 19.77 -0.04
C HIS A 375 15.27 19.29 -1.35
N ARG A 376 14.22 18.47 -1.22
CA ARG A 376 13.64 17.70 -2.34
C ARG A 376 12.62 18.48 -3.19
N PHE A 377 12.18 19.66 -2.77
CA PHE A 377 11.12 20.42 -3.45
C PHE A 377 11.24 21.95 -3.25
N PRO A 378 10.68 22.75 -4.19
CA PRO A 378 10.60 24.21 -4.04
C PRO A 378 9.53 24.61 -3.02
N ILE A 379 9.92 25.43 -2.05
CA ILE A 379 9.06 25.91 -0.94
C ILE A 379 7.83 26.70 -1.45
N PRO A 380 7.93 27.62 -2.45
CA PRO A 380 6.78 28.41 -2.88
C PRO A 380 5.61 27.57 -3.42
N PHE A 381 5.91 26.58 -4.27
CA PHE A 381 4.89 25.66 -4.80
C PHE A 381 4.23 24.84 -3.69
N ALA A 382 5.02 24.36 -2.72
CA ALA A 382 4.49 23.60 -1.60
C ALA A 382 3.53 24.44 -0.76
N LEU A 383 3.90 25.67 -0.40
CA LEU A 383 3.03 26.57 0.37
C LEU A 383 1.73 26.89 -0.38
N TYR A 384 1.83 27.22 -1.67
CA TYR A 384 0.68 27.51 -2.52
C TYR A 384 -0.29 26.32 -2.58
N LEU A 385 0.18 25.14 -2.97
CA LEU A 385 -0.67 23.96 -3.11
C LEU A 385 -1.20 23.43 -1.77
N THR A 386 -0.43 23.56 -0.69
CA THR A 386 -0.90 23.25 0.67
C THR A 386 -2.05 24.17 1.07
N SER A 387 -1.99 25.47 0.77
CA SER A 387 -3.09 26.40 1.08
C SER A 387 -4.39 26.02 0.34
N VAL A 388 -4.28 25.64 -0.93
CA VAL A 388 -5.40 25.14 -1.73
C VAL A 388 -5.95 23.83 -1.13
N SER A 389 -5.06 22.93 -0.71
CA SER A 389 -5.46 21.66 -0.08
C SER A 389 -6.15 21.84 1.27
N VAL A 390 -5.77 22.84 2.07
CA VAL A 390 -6.43 23.20 3.34
C VAL A 390 -7.87 23.64 3.08
N LEU A 391 -8.09 24.53 2.10
CA LEU A 391 -9.45 24.96 1.71
C LEU A 391 -10.28 23.77 1.23
N ALA A 392 -9.69 22.95 0.36
CA ALA A 392 -10.36 21.78 -0.20
C ALA A 392 -10.74 20.75 0.87
N GLY A 393 -9.89 20.51 1.87
CA GLY A 393 -10.19 19.58 2.97
C GLY A 393 -11.34 20.07 3.85
N PHE A 394 -11.40 21.39 4.12
CA PHE A 394 -12.53 21.99 4.83
C PHE A 394 -13.84 21.86 4.04
N TRP A 395 -13.85 22.26 2.77
CA TRP A 395 -15.04 22.19 1.91
C TRP A 395 -15.48 20.74 1.63
N GLY A 396 -14.53 19.82 1.45
CA GLY A 396 -14.81 18.39 1.27
C GLY A 396 -15.56 17.80 2.45
N GLN A 397 -15.09 18.06 3.67
CA GLN A 397 -15.76 17.61 4.88
C GLN A 397 -17.13 18.27 5.09
N PHE A 398 -17.27 19.56 4.77
CA PHE A 398 -18.56 20.27 4.82
C PHE A 398 -19.58 19.65 3.87
N PHE A 399 -19.22 19.50 2.59
CA PHE A 399 -20.11 18.98 1.55
C PHE A 399 -20.54 17.55 1.84
N VAL A 400 -19.62 16.69 2.28
CA VAL A 400 -19.97 15.28 2.50
C VAL A 400 -20.84 15.08 3.72
N ARG A 401 -20.66 15.85 4.80
CA ARG A 401 -21.63 15.81 5.91
C ARG A 401 -23.02 16.24 5.47
N LYS A 402 -23.11 17.27 4.63
CA LYS A 402 -24.39 17.71 4.05
C LYS A 402 -24.99 16.61 3.17
N MET A 403 -24.19 15.94 2.35
CA MET A 403 -24.66 14.79 1.55
C MET A 403 -25.11 13.61 2.41
N ILE A 404 -24.38 13.27 3.47
CA ILE A 404 -24.76 12.18 4.40
C ILE A 404 -26.06 12.54 5.12
N ALA A 405 -26.25 13.79 5.53
CA ALA A 405 -27.48 14.25 6.15
C ALA A 405 -28.69 14.13 5.20
N ILE A 406 -28.50 14.47 3.91
CA ILE A 406 -29.54 14.38 2.88
C ILE A 406 -29.84 12.91 2.52
N LEU A 407 -28.81 12.10 2.30
CA LEU A 407 -28.96 10.74 1.76
C LEU A 407 -29.15 9.67 2.84
N ARG A 408 -28.82 9.98 4.11
CA ARG A 408 -28.81 9.08 5.28
C ARG A 408 -28.11 7.74 5.02
N ARG A 409 -26.98 7.77 4.30
CA ARG A 409 -26.17 6.58 3.96
C ARG A 409 -24.69 6.86 4.18
N ALA A 410 -24.02 6.01 4.95
CA ALA A 410 -22.58 6.11 5.24
C ALA A 410 -21.72 5.38 4.20
N SER A 411 -22.28 4.37 3.53
CA SER A 411 -21.65 3.61 2.43
C SER A 411 -21.10 4.48 1.30
N LEU A 412 -21.67 5.68 1.08
CA LEU A 412 -21.18 6.66 0.10
C LEU A 412 -19.72 7.07 0.33
N ILE A 413 -19.28 7.20 1.58
CA ILE A 413 -17.88 7.52 1.91
C ILE A 413 -16.95 6.46 1.31
N VAL A 414 -17.36 5.20 1.37
CA VAL A 414 -16.56 4.05 0.93
C VAL A 414 -16.55 3.92 -0.59
N PHE A 415 -17.63 4.31 -1.27
CA PHE A 415 -17.62 4.43 -2.73
C PHE A 415 -16.72 5.58 -3.21
N VAL A 416 -16.76 6.75 -2.56
CA VAL A 416 -15.85 7.87 -2.88
C VAL A 416 -14.40 7.46 -2.66
N LEU A 417 -14.11 6.80 -1.53
CA LEU A 417 -12.79 6.24 -1.22
C LEU A 417 -12.30 5.29 -2.32
N SER A 418 -13.11 4.29 -2.69
CA SER A 418 -12.77 3.32 -3.73
C SER A 418 -12.57 4.00 -5.09
N GLY A 419 -13.45 4.91 -5.49
CA GLY A 419 -13.35 5.65 -6.75
C GLY A 419 -12.07 6.48 -6.84
N VAL A 420 -11.68 7.17 -5.76
CA VAL A 420 -10.42 7.95 -5.72
C VAL A 420 -9.21 7.03 -5.84
N ILE A 421 -9.18 5.89 -5.14
CA ILE A 421 -8.09 4.91 -5.24
C ILE A 421 -8.02 4.32 -6.66
N PHE A 422 -9.16 4.00 -7.26
CA PHE A 422 -9.24 3.47 -8.62
C PHE A 422 -8.73 4.47 -9.66
N ALA A 423 -9.18 5.73 -9.60
CA ALA A 423 -8.70 6.80 -10.49
C ALA A 423 -7.20 7.03 -10.33
N SER A 424 -6.68 6.91 -9.10
CA SER A 424 -5.25 6.97 -8.80
C SER A 424 -4.49 5.79 -9.43
N ALA A 425 -5.07 4.58 -9.41
CA ALA A 425 -4.48 3.39 -10.03
C ALA A 425 -4.34 3.54 -11.55
N ILE A 426 -5.37 4.07 -12.20
CA ILE A 426 -5.36 4.32 -13.64
C ILE A 426 -4.33 5.40 -13.98
N THR A 427 -4.39 6.55 -13.31
CA THR A 427 -3.51 7.69 -13.62
C THR A 427 -2.06 7.37 -13.32
N MET A 428 -1.72 6.81 -12.14
CA MET A 428 -0.35 6.34 -11.86
C MET A 428 0.09 5.20 -12.77
N GLY A 429 -0.82 4.29 -13.13
CA GLY A 429 -0.52 3.17 -14.02
C GLY A 429 -0.10 3.64 -15.40
N ILE A 430 -0.85 4.56 -16.00
CA ILE A 430 -0.54 5.13 -17.32
C ILE A 430 0.80 5.90 -17.29
N VAL A 431 1.01 6.74 -16.28
CA VAL A 431 2.27 7.49 -16.10
C VAL A 431 3.45 6.55 -15.89
N GLY A 432 3.27 5.56 -15.03
CA GLY A 432 4.29 4.59 -14.68
C GLY A 432 4.73 3.76 -15.88
N VAL A 433 3.76 3.27 -16.65
CA VAL A 433 4.01 2.46 -17.85
C VAL A 433 4.64 3.30 -18.96
N SER A 434 4.11 4.50 -19.24
CA SER A 434 4.68 5.37 -20.30
C SER A 434 6.12 5.76 -20.02
N LYS A 435 6.45 6.19 -18.79
CA LYS A 435 7.82 6.52 -18.40
C LYS A 435 8.72 5.28 -18.39
N SER A 436 8.21 4.11 -17.99
CA SER A 436 8.96 2.86 -18.07
C SER A 436 9.29 2.46 -19.50
N ILE A 437 8.35 2.60 -20.44
CA ILE A 437 8.57 2.35 -21.87
C ILE A 437 9.62 3.32 -22.44
N SER A 438 9.54 4.61 -22.08
CA SER A 438 10.51 5.61 -22.52
C SER A 438 11.93 5.27 -22.03
N MET A 439 12.10 4.85 -20.78
CA MET A 439 13.40 4.43 -20.25
C MET A 439 13.94 3.16 -20.94
N ILE A 440 13.07 2.21 -21.32
CA ILE A 440 13.47 1.02 -22.10
C ILE A 440 13.98 1.46 -23.47
N HIS A 441 13.27 2.37 -24.14
CA HIS A 441 13.63 2.86 -25.47
C HIS A 441 14.96 3.64 -25.45
N ASN A 442 15.20 4.41 -24.39
CA ASN A 442 16.43 5.19 -24.22
C ASN A 442 17.63 4.36 -23.72
N HIS A 443 17.47 3.04 -23.52
CA HIS A 443 18.48 2.15 -22.96
C HIS A 443 19.06 2.62 -21.62
N GLU A 444 18.24 3.25 -20.78
CA GLU A 444 18.64 3.72 -19.45
C GLU A 444 18.79 2.55 -18.46
N PHE A 445 19.56 2.75 -17.39
CA PHE A 445 19.77 1.73 -16.37
C PHE A 445 18.48 1.48 -15.57
N MET A 446 17.86 0.31 -15.76
CA MET A 446 16.60 -0.09 -15.10
C MET A 446 16.80 -1.04 -13.89
N GLY A 447 18.05 -1.21 -13.45
CA GLY A 447 18.41 -2.09 -12.34
C GLY A 447 18.20 -1.44 -10.97
N PHE A 448 18.46 -2.22 -9.92
CA PHE A 448 18.50 -1.69 -8.55
C PHE A 448 19.67 -0.72 -8.39
N LEU A 449 19.40 0.40 -7.72
CA LEU A 449 20.41 1.41 -7.40
C LEU A 449 21.10 1.02 -6.08
N ASP A 450 22.42 1.15 -6.05
CA ASP A 450 23.22 0.90 -4.84
C ASP A 450 23.00 2.03 -3.82
N PHE A 451 22.50 1.66 -2.65
CA PHE A 451 22.18 2.61 -1.57
C PHE A 451 23.38 3.45 -1.13
N CYS A 452 24.59 2.88 -1.09
CA CYS A 452 25.80 3.55 -0.59
C CYS A 452 26.61 4.28 -1.67
N SER A 453 26.50 3.89 -2.96
CA SER A 453 27.25 4.57 -4.04
C SER A 453 26.48 5.73 -4.66
N SER A 454 25.14 5.72 -4.53
CA SER A 454 24.25 6.76 -5.10
C SER A 454 24.38 8.14 -4.43
N GLN A 455 25.11 8.28 -3.33
CA GLN A 455 25.24 9.55 -2.57
C GLN A 455 26.67 10.08 -2.48
N TYR A 456 27.67 9.29 -2.90
CA TYR A 456 29.08 9.72 -2.92
C TYR A 456 29.38 10.80 -3.97
N THR A 457 28.47 11.04 -4.91
CA THR A 457 28.54 12.18 -5.85
C THR A 457 28.04 13.50 -5.26
N SER A 458 27.41 13.50 -4.08
CA SER A 458 26.94 14.74 -3.44
C SER A 458 27.91 15.30 -2.38
N ASN A 459 28.91 14.52 -1.97
CA ASN A 459 29.86 14.91 -0.91
C ASN A 459 31.20 15.45 -1.42
N TYR A 460 31.39 15.55 -2.74
CA TYR A 460 32.54 16.24 -3.35
C TYR A 460 32.08 17.37 -4.27
N THR A 461 31.15 18.20 -3.81
CA THR A 461 31.12 19.59 -4.27
C THR A 461 30.55 20.48 -3.17
N TYR A 462 31.42 21.38 -2.71
CA TYR A 462 31.20 22.55 -1.86
C TYR A 462 31.33 22.39 -0.32
N PRO A 463 32.30 23.09 0.29
CA PRO A 463 32.21 23.45 1.70
C PRO A 463 31.11 24.52 1.83
N PHE A 464 30.06 24.25 2.60
CA PHE A 464 29.14 25.29 3.06
C PHE A 464 29.86 26.14 4.12
N PRO A 465 30.03 27.46 3.93
CA PRO A 465 30.44 28.33 5.02
C PRO A 465 29.24 28.50 5.97
N ARG A 466 29.45 28.12 7.24
CA ARG A 466 28.60 28.57 8.36
C ARG A 466 28.70 30.10 8.42
N GLN A 467 27.62 30.79 8.10
CA GLN A 467 27.55 32.24 8.25
C GLN A 467 27.11 32.57 9.67
N PHE A 468 28.09 32.65 10.57
CA PHE A 468 28.04 33.52 11.75
C PHE A 468 28.97 34.71 11.46
N SER A 469 28.45 35.91 11.68
CA SER A 469 29.05 37.22 11.42
C SER A 469 30.42 37.42 12.08
N PHE A 470 31.37 38.11 11.42
CA PHE A 470 32.23 39.16 12.01
C PHE A 470 33.05 39.89 10.92
N LEU A 471 33.32 41.18 11.16
CA LEU A 471 33.97 42.16 10.29
C LEU A 471 35.36 41.74 9.74
N GLY A 472 35.75 42.24 8.56
CA GLY A 472 37.17 42.43 8.24
C GLY A 472 37.55 42.45 6.75
N PHE A 473 37.93 43.64 6.28
CA PHE A 473 38.76 43.94 5.10
C PHE A 473 39.70 42.83 4.57
N ARG A 474 39.67 42.51 3.26
CA ARG A 474 40.85 42.54 2.35
C ARG A 474 40.52 42.13 0.89
N ARG A 475 41.20 42.82 -0.04
CA ARG A 475 41.16 42.75 -1.52
C ARG A 475 41.59 41.39 -2.11
N PRO A 476 41.22 41.08 -3.38
CA PRO A 476 41.43 39.77 -3.99
C PRO A 476 42.84 39.61 -4.59
N ARG A 477 43.45 38.43 -4.40
CA ARG A 477 44.68 38.03 -5.11
C ARG A 477 44.33 36.99 -6.17
N ARG A 478 44.51 37.42 -7.41
CA ARG A 478 44.49 36.67 -8.66
C ARG A 478 45.37 35.42 -8.56
N ASN A 479 44.84 34.22 -8.80
CA ASN A 479 45.62 33.16 -9.43
C ASN A 479 44.76 32.11 -10.15
N ARG A 480 45.24 31.78 -11.35
CA ARG A 480 44.70 30.88 -12.36
C ARG A 480 44.66 29.44 -11.84
N GLY A 481 43.57 28.72 -12.12
CA GLY A 481 43.46 27.29 -11.84
C GLY A 481 42.36 26.69 -12.72
N VAL A 482 42.79 26.06 -13.82
CA VAL A 482 41.99 25.33 -14.79
C VAL A 482 41.23 24.19 -14.09
N ALA A 483 39.89 24.17 -14.16
CA ALA A 483 39.06 23.12 -13.58
C ALA A 483 38.50 22.22 -14.68
N THR A 484 39.03 21.00 -14.77
CA THR A 484 38.55 19.89 -15.59
C THR A 484 37.33 19.22 -14.95
N ALA A 485 36.25 19.07 -15.72
CA ALA A 485 34.99 18.45 -15.31
C ALA A 485 35.11 16.92 -15.12
N ALA A 486 34.53 16.39 -14.03
CA ALA A 486 34.48 14.95 -13.75
C ALA A 486 33.19 14.33 -14.33
N ALA A 487 33.26 13.93 -15.60
CA ALA A 487 32.33 12.96 -16.17
C ALA A 487 32.50 11.60 -15.47
N ALA A 488 31.40 10.88 -15.21
CA ALA A 488 31.45 9.47 -14.85
C ALA A 488 32.04 8.69 -16.05
N MET A 489 33.36 8.54 -16.03
CA MET A 489 34.11 7.90 -17.09
C MET A 489 33.78 6.41 -17.10
N VAL A 490 32.93 5.98 -18.05
CA VAL A 490 32.93 4.57 -18.46
C VAL A 490 34.30 4.33 -19.09
N LEU A 491 35.28 3.97 -18.27
CA LEU A 491 36.60 3.58 -18.71
C LEU A 491 36.43 2.30 -19.52
N LYS A 492 36.35 2.44 -20.85
CA LYS A 492 36.30 1.30 -21.78
C LYS A 492 37.52 0.42 -21.53
N THR A 493 37.32 -0.70 -20.85
CA THR A 493 38.38 -1.66 -20.60
C THR A 493 38.49 -2.61 -21.78
N GLU A 494 39.68 -2.70 -22.35
CA GLU A 494 39.98 -3.68 -23.39
C GLU A 494 40.41 -5.01 -22.75
N LEU A 495 40.37 -6.11 -23.49
CA LEU A 495 40.83 -7.41 -22.98
C LEU A 495 42.20 -7.78 -23.54
N CYS A 496 43.09 -8.25 -22.67
CA CYS A 496 44.37 -8.82 -23.08
C CYS A 496 44.13 -10.07 -23.94
N ARG A 497 44.64 -10.07 -25.17
CA ARG A 497 44.45 -11.18 -26.11
C ARG A 497 45.13 -12.47 -25.67
N PHE A 498 46.20 -12.38 -24.87
CA PHE A 498 46.94 -13.54 -24.36
C PHE A 498 46.38 -14.08 -23.04
N SER A 499 46.26 -13.22 -22.02
CA SER A 499 45.85 -13.65 -20.68
C SER A 499 44.34 -13.62 -20.43
N GLY A 500 43.59 -12.83 -21.18
CA GLY A 500 42.16 -12.57 -20.93
C GLY A 500 41.88 -11.58 -19.78
N ALA A 501 42.91 -10.93 -19.23
CA ALA A 501 42.74 -9.93 -18.18
C ALA A 501 42.21 -8.59 -18.75
N LYS A 502 41.42 -7.86 -17.96
CA LYS A 502 40.95 -6.51 -18.30
C LYS A 502 42.13 -5.52 -18.27
N ILE A 503 42.27 -4.75 -19.33
CA ILE A 503 43.25 -3.70 -19.53
C ILE A 503 42.52 -2.37 -19.40
N TYR A 504 42.91 -1.58 -18.42
CA TYR A 504 42.40 -0.23 -18.23
C TYR A 504 43.13 0.76 -19.14
N PRO A 505 42.48 1.86 -19.56
CA PRO A 505 43.11 2.93 -20.33
C PRO A 505 44.43 3.41 -19.71
N GLY A 506 45.44 3.63 -20.53
CA GLY A 506 46.80 4.01 -20.09
C GLY A 506 47.68 2.85 -19.63
N ARG A 507 47.19 1.61 -19.62
CA ARG A 507 47.98 0.41 -19.31
C ARG A 507 48.03 -0.56 -20.49
N GLY A 508 49.04 -1.41 -20.50
CA GLY A 508 49.23 -2.45 -21.51
C GLY A 508 50.05 -2.00 -22.73
N ILE A 509 50.18 -2.88 -23.70
CA ILE A 509 50.99 -2.70 -24.90
C ILE A 509 50.14 -3.12 -26.11
N ARG A 510 50.02 -2.23 -27.10
CA ARG A 510 49.40 -2.53 -28.39
C ARG A 510 50.47 -2.94 -29.38
N PHE A 511 50.35 -4.14 -29.93
CA PHE A 511 51.22 -4.68 -30.97
C PHE A 511 50.41 -4.85 -32.25
N ILE A 512 50.85 -4.20 -33.33
CA ILE A 512 50.25 -4.32 -34.66
C ILE A 512 51.17 -5.22 -35.48
N ARG A 513 50.64 -6.35 -35.94
CA ARG A 513 51.38 -7.29 -36.78
C ARG A 513 51.24 -6.86 -38.26
N ALA A 514 52.17 -7.31 -39.11
CA ALA A 514 52.21 -6.95 -40.53
C ALA A 514 50.93 -7.31 -41.32
N ASP A 515 50.11 -8.24 -40.81
CA ASP A 515 48.79 -8.60 -41.32
C ASP A 515 47.67 -7.62 -40.89
N SER A 516 48.04 -6.44 -40.37
CA SER A 516 47.15 -5.43 -39.79
C SER A 516 46.35 -5.90 -38.57
N GLN A 517 46.66 -7.05 -37.99
CA GLN A 517 46.00 -7.52 -36.77
C GLN A 517 46.55 -6.81 -35.53
N VAL A 518 45.63 -6.31 -34.71
CA VAL A 518 45.96 -5.59 -33.46
C VAL A 518 45.84 -6.54 -32.27
N PHE A 519 46.95 -6.69 -31.54
CA PHE A 519 47.03 -7.47 -30.32
C PHE A 519 47.24 -6.55 -29.12
N LEU A 520 46.38 -6.68 -28.11
CA LEU A 520 46.51 -5.97 -26.85
C LEU A 520 47.07 -6.90 -25.77
N PHE A 521 48.13 -6.47 -25.10
CA PHE A 521 48.78 -7.20 -24.02
C PHE A 521 48.73 -6.42 -22.72
N ALA A 522 48.35 -7.05 -21.61
CA ALA A 522 48.29 -6.39 -20.31
C ALA A 522 49.68 -6.01 -19.76
N ASN A 523 50.71 -6.79 -20.07
CA ASN A 523 52.08 -6.61 -19.58
C ASN A 523 53.12 -7.16 -20.57
N SER A 524 54.39 -6.82 -20.35
CA SER A 524 55.54 -7.30 -21.13
C SER A 524 55.66 -8.84 -21.13
N LYS A 525 55.26 -9.49 -20.03
CA LYS A 525 55.20 -10.96 -19.91
C LYS A 525 54.28 -11.59 -20.96
N CYS A 526 53.07 -11.07 -21.13
CA CYS A 526 52.13 -11.52 -22.17
C CYS A 526 52.69 -11.30 -23.57
N LYS A 527 53.30 -10.14 -23.82
CA LYS A 527 53.94 -9.83 -25.11
C LYS A 527 55.09 -10.80 -25.43
N ARG A 528 55.98 -11.06 -24.46
CA ARG A 528 57.11 -11.98 -24.63
C ARG A 528 56.64 -13.39 -24.96
N TYR A 529 55.65 -13.90 -24.24
CA TYR A 529 55.11 -15.24 -24.52
C TYR A 529 54.40 -15.34 -25.87
N PHE A 530 53.78 -14.26 -26.33
CA PHE A 530 53.21 -14.18 -27.66
C PHE A 530 54.29 -14.21 -28.76
N HIS A 531 55.38 -13.45 -28.62
CA HIS A 531 56.51 -13.51 -29.56
C HIS A 531 57.22 -14.86 -29.57
N ASN A 532 57.28 -15.53 -28.41
CA ASN A 532 57.77 -16.90 -28.29
C ASN A 532 56.78 -17.95 -28.82
N LYS A 533 55.66 -17.53 -29.44
CA LYS A 533 54.62 -18.39 -30.02
C LYS A 533 54.03 -19.41 -29.05
N LEU A 534 54.03 -19.09 -27.75
CA LEU A 534 53.41 -19.94 -26.74
C LEU A 534 51.89 -19.88 -26.85
N LYS A 535 51.22 -21.02 -26.73
CA LYS A 535 49.75 -21.11 -26.77
C LYS A 535 49.19 -20.77 -25.38
N PRO A 536 48.31 -19.76 -25.24
CA PRO A 536 47.68 -19.42 -23.96
C PRO A 536 46.98 -20.61 -23.29
N SER A 537 46.36 -21.49 -24.09
CA SER A 537 45.68 -22.71 -23.63
C SER A 537 46.58 -23.71 -22.88
N LYS A 538 47.90 -23.60 -22.98
CA LYS A 538 48.85 -24.46 -22.24
C LYS A 538 49.33 -23.82 -20.93
N LEU A 539 48.99 -22.55 -20.68
CA LEU A 539 49.47 -21.79 -19.51
C LEU A 539 48.36 -21.65 -18.47
N THR A 540 48.59 -22.25 -17.30
CA THR A 540 47.60 -22.47 -16.23
C THR A 540 46.86 -21.22 -15.74
N TRP A 541 47.53 -20.08 -15.74
CA TRP A 541 47.03 -18.81 -15.22
C TRP A 541 46.19 -18.00 -16.23
N THR A 542 46.12 -18.43 -17.50
CA THR A 542 45.36 -17.71 -18.53
C THR A 542 43.87 -18.05 -18.45
N ALA A 543 43.02 -17.10 -18.86
CA ALA A 543 41.58 -17.34 -18.98
C ALA A 543 41.25 -18.50 -19.94
N MET A 544 42.04 -18.68 -21.01
CA MET A 544 41.82 -19.75 -21.99
C MET A 544 42.06 -21.14 -21.38
N TYR A 545 43.12 -21.31 -20.58
CA TYR A 545 43.38 -22.56 -19.87
C TYR A 545 42.27 -22.85 -18.86
N ARG A 546 41.88 -21.87 -18.05
CA ARG A 546 40.81 -22.02 -17.05
C ARG A 546 39.48 -22.45 -17.68
N LYS A 547 39.14 -21.89 -18.85
CA LYS A 547 37.96 -22.26 -19.63
C LYS A 547 38.02 -23.70 -20.16
N GLN A 548 39.18 -24.14 -20.67
CA GLN A 548 39.35 -25.52 -21.16
C GLN A 548 39.31 -26.55 -20.03
N HIS A 549 39.89 -26.22 -18.87
CA HIS A 549 39.93 -27.08 -17.68
C HIS A 549 38.75 -26.87 -16.72
N LYS A 550 37.69 -26.16 -17.15
CA LYS A 550 36.45 -25.94 -16.37
C LYS A 550 36.68 -25.37 -14.96
N LYS A 551 37.68 -24.51 -14.79
CA LYS A 551 37.98 -23.83 -13.51
C LYS A 551 37.17 -22.55 -13.28
N ASP A 552 36.20 -22.26 -14.14
CA ASP A 552 35.36 -21.06 -14.06
C ASP A 552 33.99 -21.37 -13.45
N ILE A 553 33.67 -20.70 -12.33
CA ILE A 553 32.46 -20.89 -11.50
C ILE A 553 31.16 -20.69 -12.32
N ALA A 554 31.20 -19.86 -13.36
CA ALA A 554 30.03 -19.53 -14.18
C ALA A 554 29.40 -20.74 -14.90
N GLN A 555 30.17 -21.80 -15.21
CA GLN A 555 29.64 -22.98 -15.88
C GLN A 555 28.82 -23.90 -14.95
N GLU A 556 29.14 -23.96 -13.65
CA GLU A 556 28.34 -24.70 -12.67
C GLU A 556 26.97 -24.07 -12.42
N ALA A 557 26.90 -22.73 -12.43
CA ALA A 557 25.67 -21.97 -12.18
C ALA A 557 24.59 -22.21 -13.25
N VAL A 558 24.98 -22.41 -14.51
CA VAL A 558 24.06 -22.65 -15.62
C VAL A 558 23.46 -24.06 -15.56
N LYS A 559 24.22 -25.07 -15.11
CA LYS A 559 23.74 -26.46 -15.02
C LYS A 559 22.66 -26.64 -13.94
N LYS A 560 22.69 -25.85 -12.87
CA LYS A 560 21.68 -25.86 -11.79
C LYS A 560 20.34 -25.21 -12.19
N ARG A 561 20.26 -24.48 -13.31
CA ARG A 561 19.07 -23.71 -13.71
C ARG A 561 18.10 -24.40 -14.67
N ARG A 562 18.30 -25.67 -15.04
CA ARG A 562 17.38 -26.35 -15.96
C ARG A 562 16.11 -26.80 -15.21
N ARG A 563 15.16 -25.88 -15.01
CA ARG A 563 13.83 -26.19 -14.48
C ARG A 563 12.91 -26.58 -15.64
N THR A 564 12.51 -27.85 -15.70
CA THR A 564 11.55 -28.33 -16.69
C THR A 564 10.18 -27.74 -16.39
N THR A 565 9.66 -26.90 -17.28
CA THR A 565 8.32 -26.31 -17.15
C THR A 565 7.30 -27.30 -17.70
N LYS A 566 6.53 -27.97 -16.83
CA LYS A 566 5.33 -28.70 -17.26
C LYS A 566 4.23 -27.67 -17.53
N LYS A 567 3.99 -27.32 -18.79
CA LYS A 567 2.79 -26.54 -19.15
C LYS A 567 1.55 -27.42 -18.89
N PRO A 568 0.55 -26.97 -18.12
CA PRO A 568 -0.70 -27.70 -18.01
C PRO A 568 -1.40 -27.67 -19.37
N TYR A 569 -1.35 -28.78 -20.10
CA TYR A 569 -2.03 -28.94 -21.37
C TYR A 569 -3.53 -29.08 -21.11
N SER A 570 -4.32 -28.03 -21.39
CA SER A 570 -5.76 -28.17 -21.58
C SER A 570 -6.01 -28.41 -23.07
N ARG A 571 -6.24 -29.66 -23.46
CA ARG A 571 -6.81 -30.01 -24.77
C ARG A 571 -8.26 -30.41 -24.57
N SER A 572 -9.10 -30.14 -25.56
CA SER A 572 -10.42 -30.74 -25.65
C SER A 572 -10.29 -32.25 -25.84
N ILE A 573 -11.25 -33.00 -25.33
CA ILE A 573 -11.32 -34.45 -25.50
C ILE A 573 -12.43 -34.71 -26.52
N VAL A 574 -12.28 -35.69 -27.40
CA VAL A 574 -13.34 -36.04 -28.38
C VAL A 574 -14.63 -36.35 -27.61
N GLY A 575 -15.71 -35.62 -27.91
CA GLY A 575 -16.99 -35.70 -27.18
C GLY A 575 -17.19 -34.63 -26.08
N ALA A 576 -16.18 -33.81 -25.75
CA ALA A 576 -16.34 -32.68 -24.84
C ALA A 576 -15.40 -31.51 -25.19
N THR A 577 -15.98 -30.35 -25.53
CA THR A 577 -15.21 -29.12 -25.77
C THR A 577 -14.57 -28.61 -24.47
N LEU A 578 -13.48 -27.86 -24.62
CA LEU A 578 -12.68 -27.37 -23.51
C LEU A 578 -13.48 -26.48 -22.55
N GLU A 579 -14.47 -25.76 -23.09
CA GLU A 579 -15.41 -24.91 -22.34
C GLU A 579 -16.36 -25.73 -21.47
N VAL A 580 -16.89 -26.85 -21.97
CA VAL A 580 -17.79 -27.73 -21.20
C VAL A 580 -17.04 -28.36 -20.02
N ILE A 581 -15.77 -28.73 -20.23
CA ILE A 581 -14.92 -29.29 -19.18
C ILE A 581 -14.62 -28.23 -18.11
N GLN A 582 -14.29 -27.00 -18.52
CA GLN A 582 -14.06 -25.89 -17.59
C GLN A 582 -15.32 -25.52 -16.80
N LYS A 583 -16.48 -25.49 -17.46
CA LYS A 583 -17.77 -25.18 -16.83
C LYS A 583 -18.15 -26.22 -15.77
N LYS A 584 -17.99 -27.51 -16.06
CA LYS A 584 -18.20 -28.59 -15.06
C LYS A 584 -17.18 -28.54 -13.92
N ARG A 585 -15.96 -28.05 -14.16
CA ARG A 585 -14.91 -27.95 -13.13
C ARG A 585 -15.09 -26.72 -12.23
N ALA A 586 -15.65 -25.65 -12.78
CA ALA A 586 -15.95 -24.39 -12.10
C ALA A 586 -17.32 -24.40 -11.39
N GLU A 587 -18.10 -25.48 -11.52
CA GLU A 587 -19.37 -25.64 -10.83
C GLU A 587 -19.16 -25.63 -9.31
N LYS A 588 -19.95 -24.80 -8.61
CA LYS A 588 -19.82 -24.59 -7.16
C LYS A 588 -20.03 -25.91 -6.41
N PRO A 589 -19.31 -26.14 -5.29
CA PRO A 589 -19.42 -27.38 -4.52
C PRO A 589 -20.85 -27.68 -4.09
N GLU A 590 -21.63 -26.66 -3.75
CA GLU A 590 -23.05 -26.78 -3.36
C GLU A 590 -23.92 -27.44 -4.45
N VAL A 591 -23.70 -27.11 -5.73
CA VAL A 591 -24.47 -27.68 -6.85
C VAL A 591 -24.07 -29.14 -7.10
N ARG A 592 -22.78 -29.46 -6.90
CA ARG A 592 -22.27 -30.84 -7.01
C ARG A 592 -22.79 -31.72 -5.89
N ASP A 593 -22.85 -31.20 -4.68
CA ASP A 593 -23.36 -31.93 -3.52
C ASP A 593 -24.88 -32.13 -3.63
N ALA A 594 -25.64 -31.12 -4.09
CA ALA A 594 -27.06 -31.28 -4.38
C ALA A 594 -27.35 -32.35 -5.46
N ALA A 595 -26.56 -32.38 -6.54
CA ALA A 595 -26.68 -33.39 -7.58
C ALA A 595 -26.31 -34.80 -7.07
N ARG A 596 -25.29 -34.92 -6.22
CA ARG A 596 -24.90 -36.18 -5.58
C ARG A 596 -25.98 -36.69 -4.64
N GLU A 597 -26.58 -35.81 -3.83
CA GLU A 597 -27.67 -36.17 -2.93
C GLU A 597 -28.95 -36.58 -3.66
N ALA A 598 -29.26 -35.93 -4.80
CA ALA A 598 -30.36 -36.34 -5.67
C ALA A 598 -30.13 -37.74 -6.25
N ALA A 599 -28.91 -38.02 -6.76
CA ALA A 599 -28.56 -39.34 -7.27
C ALA A 599 -28.58 -40.42 -6.17
N LEU A 600 -28.11 -40.11 -4.96
CA LEU A 600 -28.16 -41.04 -3.83
C LEU A 600 -29.60 -41.33 -3.38
N ARG A 601 -30.51 -40.35 -3.44
CA ARG A 601 -31.94 -40.56 -3.18
C ARG A 601 -32.56 -41.50 -4.20
N GLU A 602 -32.29 -41.28 -5.48
CA GLU A 602 -32.79 -42.14 -6.55
C GLU A 602 -32.28 -43.59 -6.41
N ILE A 603 -30.98 -43.77 -6.12
CA ILE A 603 -30.39 -45.09 -5.88
C ILE A 603 -31.06 -45.77 -4.68
N LYS A 604 -31.27 -45.04 -3.57
CA LYS A 604 -31.96 -45.57 -2.38
C LYS A 604 -33.39 -46.00 -2.70
N GLU A 605 -34.12 -45.26 -3.53
CA GLU A 605 -35.46 -45.63 -3.97
C GLU A 605 -35.47 -46.88 -4.85
N ARG A 606 -34.53 -47.02 -5.80
CA ARG A 606 -34.39 -48.25 -6.60
C ARG A 606 -34.04 -49.46 -5.72
N ILE A 607 -33.19 -49.28 -4.71
CA ILE A 607 -32.86 -50.33 -3.74
C ILE A 607 -34.08 -50.69 -2.87
N LYS A 608 -34.90 -49.72 -2.49
CA LYS A 608 -36.14 -49.96 -1.73
C LYS A 608 -37.12 -50.78 -2.56
N LYS A 609 -37.39 -50.37 -3.81
CA LYS A 609 -38.27 -51.10 -4.75
C LYS A 609 -37.81 -52.55 -4.96
N THR A 610 -36.52 -52.75 -5.23
CA THR A 610 -35.97 -54.12 -5.41
C THR A 610 -35.98 -54.95 -4.12
N LYS A 611 -35.84 -54.35 -2.94
CA LYS A 611 -36.01 -55.03 -1.65
C LYS A 611 -37.46 -55.44 -1.39
N ASP A 612 -38.41 -54.56 -1.71
CA ASP A 612 -39.84 -54.83 -1.54
C ASP A 612 -40.31 -55.92 -2.52
N GLU A 613 -39.84 -55.91 -3.76
CA GLU A 613 -40.02 -57.00 -4.73
C GLU A 613 -39.43 -58.33 -4.24
N LYS A 614 -38.23 -58.32 -3.64
CA LYS A 614 -37.62 -59.52 -3.05
C LYS A 614 -38.41 -60.04 -1.85
N LYS A 615 -38.94 -59.15 -1.00
CA LYS A 615 -39.81 -59.54 0.12
C LYS A 615 -41.14 -60.11 -0.36
N ALA A 616 -41.76 -59.52 -1.39
CA ALA A 616 -42.97 -60.04 -2.01
C ALA A 616 -42.74 -61.44 -2.61
N LYS A 617 -41.64 -61.64 -3.35
CA LYS A 617 -41.25 -62.96 -3.87
C LYS A 617 -40.98 -63.97 -2.74
N LYS A 618 -40.34 -63.56 -1.65
CA LYS A 618 -40.09 -64.44 -0.50
C LYS A 618 -41.41 -64.81 0.23
N ALA A 619 -42.33 -63.87 0.39
CA ALA A 619 -43.66 -64.10 0.95
C ALA A 619 -44.48 -65.08 0.09
N GLU A 620 -44.41 -64.93 -1.24
CA GLU A 620 -45.06 -65.84 -2.20
C GLU A 620 -44.47 -67.26 -2.12
N VAL A 621 -43.16 -67.41 -1.95
CA VAL A 621 -42.51 -68.71 -1.75
C VAL A 621 -42.94 -69.34 -0.42
N THR A 622 -42.97 -68.60 0.70
CA THR A 622 -43.45 -69.12 1.99
C THR A 622 -44.93 -69.48 1.99
N ALA A 623 -45.78 -68.73 1.26
CA ALA A 623 -47.20 -69.08 1.10
C ALA A 623 -47.39 -70.36 0.26
N LYS A 624 -46.53 -70.60 -0.74
CA LYS A 624 -46.49 -71.87 -1.48
C LYS A 624 -46.01 -73.02 -0.58
N THR A 625 -45.07 -72.80 0.34
CA THR A 625 -44.61 -73.84 1.30
C THR A 625 -45.68 -74.21 2.35
N GLN A 626 -46.46 -73.24 2.83
CA GLN A 626 -47.58 -73.51 3.76
C GLN A 626 -48.74 -74.28 3.10
N LYS A 627 -48.99 -74.08 1.81
CA LYS A 627 -49.96 -74.92 1.07
C LYS A 627 -49.51 -76.38 0.92
N THR A 628 -48.22 -76.66 0.92
CA THR A 628 -47.70 -78.04 0.87
C THR A 628 -47.68 -78.72 2.24
N GLN A 629 -47.50 -77.97 3.34
CA GLN A 629 -47.47 -78.54 4.71
C GLN A 629 -48.85 -78.91 5.28
N ASN A 630 -49.95 -78.31 4.80
CA ASN A 630 -51.31 -78.73 5.22
C ASN A 630 -51.79 -80.04 4.57
N LYS A 631 -50.98 -80.71 3.74
CA LYS A 631 -51.32 -82.00 3.13
C LYS A 631 -50.50 -83.19 3.66
N ALA A 632 -49.57 -82.96 4.59
CA ALA A 632 -48.69 -84.00 5.12
C ALA A 632 -48.49 -83.83 6.63
N ASN A 633 -49.50 -84.17 7.44
CA ASN A 633 -49.26 -84.50 8.84
C ASN A 633 -50.29 -85.52 9.36
N VAL A 634 -50.11 -86.78 8.97
CA VAL A 634 -50.57 -87.98 9.69
C VAL A 634 -49.42 -89.00 9.61
N GLY A 635 -48.91 -89.44 10.77
CA GLY A 635 -48.22 -90.74 10.88
C GLY A 635 -46.76 -90.75 11.38
N ARG A 636 -46.60 -90.84 12.72
CA ARG A 636 -45.74 -91.75 13.52
C ARG A 636 -44.25 -92.00 13.14
N GLY A 637 -43.39 -91.89 14.18
CA GLY A 637 -42.59 -93.05 14.63
C GLY A 637 -41.08 -92.88 14.89
N ALA A 638 -40.71 -92.90 16.18
CA ALA A 638 -39.52 -93.50 16.83
C ALA A 638 -38.07 -93.01 16.53
N ALA A 639 -37.30 -92.82 17.62
CA ALA A 639 -35.86 -92.57 17.71
C ALA A 639 -35.05 -93.89 17.82
N PRO A 640 -33.75 -93.97 18.25
CA PRO A 640 -32.61 -93.01 18.30
C PRO A 640 -31.24 -93.63 17.84
N LYS A 641 -30.16 -92.82 17.77
CA LYS A 641 -28.76 -93.08 18.25
C LYS A 641 -27.73 -92.08 17.64
N GLY A 642 -26.80 -91.57 18.47
CA GLY A 642 -25.67 -90.67 18.08
C GLY A 642 -24.46 -91.44 17.47
N PRO A 643 -23.18 -90.98 17.56
CA PRO A 643 -22.62 -89.72 18.09
C PRO A 643 -21.47 -89.06 17.25
N LYS A 644 -21.06 -87.85 17.70
CA LYS A 644 -19.72 -87.20 17.71
C LYS A 644 -18.77 -87.10 16.48
N LEU A 645 -18.08 -85.95 16.46
CA LEU A 645 -16.79 -85.53 15.85
C LEU A 645 -16.99 -84.54 14.69
N GLY A 646 -16.37 -83.38 14.62
CA GLY A 646 -15.34 -82.75 15.43
C GLY A 646 -14.61 -81.71 14.57
N GLY A 647 -14.18 -80.61 15.20
CA GLY A 647 -12.89 -79.98 14.87
C GLY A 647 -12.86 -78.80 13.90
N GLY A 648 -12.51 -77.64 14.48
CA GLY A 648 -11.54 -76.67 13.93
C GLY A 648 -12.11 -75.71 12.87
N GLY A 649 -12.08 -74.40 13.04
CA GLY A 649 -11.05 -73.59 13.69
C GLY A 649 -10.42 -72.70 12.62
N GLY A 650 -10.20 -71.42 12.92
CA GLY A 650 -9.36 -70.57 12.07
C GLY A 650 -9.83 -69.13 11.95
N LYS A 651 -9.39 -68.30 12.88
CA LYS A 651 -9.24 -66.86 12.69
C LYS A 651 -8.30 -66.59 11.51
N ARG A 652 -8.63 -65.60 10.68
CA ARG A 652 -7.75 -64.47 10.36
C ARG A 652 -8.57 -63.29 9.85
#